data_AF-A0A814ENE7-F1
#
_entry.id   AF-A0A814ENE7-F1
#
_cell.length_a   1.000
_cell.length_b   1.000
_cell.length_c   1.000
_cell.angle_alpha   90.00
_cell.angle_beta   90.00
_cell.angle_gamma   90.00
#
_symmetry.space_group_name_H-M   'P 1'
#
loop_
_entity.id
_entity.type
_entity.pdbx_description
1 polymer ?
#
loop_
_entity_poly.entity_id
_entity_poly.type
_entity_poly.pdbx_seq_one_letter_code
_entity_poly.pdbx_strand_id
1 'polypeptide(L)'
;MGRRSLKRNLNELIKLMKEDKNNVNNSIKDYLESGQKILNDLPLLIDNRDKILDPQISLDTQILALWLFLNSDLNQTNTECLAQISTGEGKLTIVAALAAIKVSIIIAIALFDKQNHNKITKSTNIVVSQAIYLFTEKSKQKKKGFYPRDTQILALWLFLNSDLNQINTECLAQISTSEGKLIIVAALAAIKNMSLLDEPTEEILKIDFTNQNADLPSFPHPFLSGNYGDGKIPKSLIELRMMNLSGNIRNKSKWFEKMQDQIIRNKWKQEALEQSSLSEKQIDYVLAELEYYNSIRDQSMEMSVDDGVWQSDELIPQDIKQSLISCVQSLENIPENEQDWHPGTNKQVLDLVHPSLFCFVNQTTRVINERNHLINLDDALKYIGLGQTIDINANTSLSNSQNKQQKLQKSYSQSNTYQWIPTEFNVSKDGRVKIESYINNLHPIQHKQLYQVIENICQHFIPLFSKVLTDLIDNQNKPNRIIVDPYKWYENESSSSSSNEDHEDDNDDDNHHHHRTIIQPDVGEFHMPSLTNSNIDLRGRKLQIIVKLANIILTPTNPAYPGGVWHIEGMENEHIIATGIYYYFNSNITQSNLQFRTAICEPNYEQDDRYGVDTIYGLQDELPLNQLLGEVITQENRCLVFPNLYQHRVAPFQLKDPTQPGQRKILVFFLVDPTIRILSTAHIPPQQSHWYCDIIRSIPVFNELPSLVVDKIMSYIDFPMTMDQAKQHREELMNERKYFISQNNELLFERPFSLCEH
;
A
#
# COMPACT_ATOMS: atom_id res chain seq x y z
N MET A 1 -11.15 54.10 -6.48
CA MET A 1 -12.49 53.82 -7.07
C MET A 1 -13.22 52.60 -6.45
N GLY A 2 -12.78 52.01 -5.33
CA GLY A 2 -13.39 50.77 -4.79
C GLY A 2 -14.54 50.92 -3.77
N ARG A 3 -14.76 52.07 -3.12
CA ARG A 3 -15.76 52.18 -2.02
C ARG A 3 -17.20 52.50 -2.44
N ARG A 4 -17.47 52.96 -3.67
CA ARG A 4 -18.85 53.18 -4.17
C ARG A 4 -19.50 51.95 -4.82
N SER A 5 -18.70 50.94 -5.21
CA SER A 5 -19.19 49.68 -5.79
C SER A 5 -19.78 48.75 -4.71
N LEU A 6 -19.12 48.63 -3.56
CA LEU A 6 -19.57 47.75 -2.47
C LEU A 6 -20.93 48.15 -1.86
N LYS A 7 -21.22 49.46 -1.75
CA LYS A 7 -22.47 49.96 -1.15
C LYS A 7 -23.68 49.78 -2.07
N ARG A 8 -23.45 49.60 -3.39
CA ARG A 8 -24.50 49.37 -4.39
C ARG A 8 -24.90 47.88 -4.42
N ASN A 9 -23.92 46.98 -4.35
CA ASN A 9 -24.15 45.54 -4.36
C ASN A 9 -24.80 45.04 -3.06
N LEU A 10 -24.47 45.64 -1.90
CA LEU A 10 -25.10 45.28 -0.61
C LEU A 10 -26.59 45.66 -0.54
N ASN A 11 -26.99 46.76 -1.18
CA ASN A 11 -28.39 47.21 -1.22
C ASN A 11 -29.24 46.41 -2.21
N GLU A 12 -28.67 45.86 -3.30
CA GLU A 12 -29.38 44.92 -4.17
C GLU A 12 -29.61 43.56 -3.51
N LEU A 13 -28.62 43.06 -2.77
CA LEU A 13 -28.76 41.79 -2.05
C LEU A 13 -29.87 41.85 -0.98
N ILE A 14 -29.96 42.96 -0.24
CA ILE A 14 -31.02 43.20 0.76
C ILE A 14 -32.41 43.36 0.11
N LYS A 15 -32.48 43.84 -1.14
CA LYS A 15 -33.72 43.96 -1.91
C LYS A 15 -34.22 42.58 -2.39
N LEU A 16 -33.33 41.75 -2.92
CA LEU A 16 -33.63 40.38 -3.35
C LEU A 16 -34.08 39.49 -2.18
N MET A 17 -33.44 39.62 -1.01
CA MET A 17 -33.84 38.89 0.20
C MET A 17 -35.21 39.31 0.77
N LYS A 18 -35.70 40.52 0.47
CA LYS A 18 -37.04 40.99 0.87
C LYS A 18 -38.13 40.58 -0.13
N GLU A 19 -37.79 40.46 -1.41
CA GLU A 19 -38.71 39.98 -2.46
C GLU A 19 -39.03 38.49 -2.29
N ASP A 20 -38.06 37.68 -1.82
CA ASP A 20 -38.25 36.24 -1.59
C ASP A 20 -39.18 35.93 -0.40
N LYS A 21 -39.19 36.80 0.63
CA LYS A 21 -40.08 36.67 1.80
C LYS A 21 -41.54 36.97 1.49
N ASN A 22 -41.82 37.78 0.46
CA ASN A 22 -43.18 38.07 0.00
C ASN A 22 -43.74 36.97 -0.93
N ASN A 23 -42.88 36.29 -1.70
CA ASN A 23 -43.28 35.16 -2.54
C ASN A 23 -43.71 33.92 -1.74
N VAL A 24 -43.10 33.69 -0.57
CA VAL A 24 -43.50 32.62 0.35
C VAL A 24 -44.87 32.88 0.97
N ASN A 25 -45.17 34.14 1.33
CA ASN A 25 -46.48 34.50 1.90
C ASN A 25 -47.62 34.50 0.86
N ASN A 26 -47.34 34.87 -0.40
CA ASN A 26 -48.33 34.78 -1.48
C ASN A 26 -48.64 33.32 -1.85
N SER A 27 -47.61 32.44 -1.88
CA SER A 27 -47.82 31.01 -2.14
C SER A 27 -48.67 30.33 -1.08
N ILE A 28 -48.55 30.73 0.20
CA ILE A 28 -49.39 30.20 1.29
C ILE A 28 -50.84 30.72 1.17
N LYS A 29 -51.04 31.97 0.73
CA LYS A 29 -52.37 32.56 0.53
C LYS A 29 -53.10 31.92 -0.67
N ASP A 30 -52.40 31.68 -1.77
CA ASP A 30 -52.93 31.00 -2.96
C ASP A 30 -53.30 29.54 -2.66
N TYR A 31 -52.55 28.88 -1.78
CA TYR A 31 -52.84 27.52 -1.31
C TYR A 31 -54.09 27.47 -0.40
N LEU A 32 -54.31 28.49 0.42
CA LEU A 32 -55.49 28.59 1.30
C LEU A 32 -56.75 29.02 0.53
N GLU A 33 -56.65 29.91 -0.45
CA GLU A 33 -57.78 30.31 -1.32
C GLU A 33 -58.22 29.15 -2.24
N SER A 34 -57.28 28.30 -2.69
CA SER A 34 -57.58 27.08 -3.45
C SER A 34 -58.32 26.03 -2.61
N GLY A 35 -57.96 25.90 -1.33
CA GLY A 35 -58.67 25.01 -0.38
C GLY A 35 -60.11 25.43 -0.09
N GLN A 36 -60.39 26.74 -0.07
CA GLN A 36 -61.74 27.28 0.17
C GLN A 36 -62.68 27.06 -1.04
N LYS A 37 -62.14 27.05 -2.26
CA LYS A 37 -62.88 26.81 -3.51
C LYS A 37 -63.32 25.34 -3.62
N ILE A 38 -62.46 24.41 -3.23
CA ILE A 38 -62.75 22.97 -3.16
C ILE A 38 -63.90 22.65 -2.18
N LEU A 39 -64.02 23.42 -1.09
CA LEU A 39 -65.09 23.26 -0.10
C LEU A 39 -66.46 23.79 -0.58
N ASN A 40 -66.48 24.75 -1.51
CA ASN A 40 -67.72 25.34 -2.04
C ASN A 40 -68.33 24.54 -3.19
N ASP A 41 -67.55 23.71 -3.88
CA ASP A 41 -68.01 22.87 -5.01
C ASP A 41 -68.51 21.47 -4.57
N LEU A 42 -68.46 21.18 -3.26
CA LEU A 42 -68.92 19.92 -2.65
C LEU A 42 -70.40 19.56 -2.94
N PRO A 43 -71.36 20.50 -3.07
CA PRO A 43 -72.75 20.17 -3.40
C PRO A 43 -72.95 19.61 -4.83
N LEU A 44 -72.11 19.98 -5.79
CA LEU A 44 -72.15 19.46 -7.18
C LEU A 44 -71.67 18.00 -7.28
N LEU A 45 -70.89 17.55 -6.30
CA LEU A 45 -70.43 16.17 -6.14
C LEU A 45 -71.56 15.21 -5.72
N ILE A 46 -72.61 15.73 -5.09
CA ILE A 46 -73.74 14.93 -4.61
C ILE A 46 -74.72 14.61 -5.75
N ASP A 47 -74.95 15.55 -6.68
CA ASP A 47 -75.94 15.40 -7.76
C ASP A 47 -75.52 14.45 -8.90
N ASN A 48 -74.24 14.12 -9.04
CA ASN A 48 -73.73 13.18 -10.06
C ASN A 48 -73.16 11.89 -9.48
N ARG A 49 -73.31 11.68 -8.16
CA ARG A 49 -72.77 10.53 -7.43
C ARG A 49 -73.21 9.19 -8.03
N ASP A 50 -74.47 9.08 -8.44
CA ASP A 50 -75.03 7.83 -8.95
C ASP A 50 -74.56 7.48 -10.37
N LYS A 51 -74.04 8.45 -11.13
CA LYS A 51 -73.42 8.20 -12.45
C LYS A 51 -71.94 7.83 -12.35
N ILE A 52 -71.24 8.35 -11.34
CA ILE A 52 -69.81 8.07 -11.11
C ILE A 52 -69.64 6.69 -10.46
N LEU A 53 -70.59 6.27 -9.62
CA LEU A 53 -70.55 4.99 -8.90
C LEU A 53 -71.30 3.87 -9.61
N ASP A 54 -71.56 3.99 -10.92
CA ASP A 54 -72.19 2.94 -11.71
C ASP A 54 -71.33 1.66 -11.67
N PRO A 55 -71.84 0.53 -11.15
CA PRO A 55 -71.08 -0.71 -10.99
C PRO A 55 -70.66 -1.38 -12.30
N GLN A 56 -71.15 -0.92 -13.47
CA GLN A 56 -70.62 -1.34 -14.77
C GLN A 56 -69.35 -0.59 -15.20
N ILE A 57 -68.99 0.48 -14.50
CA ILE A 57 -67.75 1.23 -14.72
C ILE A 57 -66.68 0.71 -13.76
N SER A 58 -65.49 0.40 -14.27
CA SER A 58 -64.41 -0.18 -13.45
C SER A 58 -63.97 0.78 -12.34
N LEU A 59 -63.65 0.26 -11.15
CA LEU A 59 -63.30 1.04 -9.97
C LEU A 59 -62.15 2.04 -10.24
N ASP A 60 -61.20 1.66 -11.09
CA ASP A 60 -60.07 2.50 -11.49
C ASP A 60 -60.51 3.70 -12.36
N THR A 61 -61.56 3.52 -13.17
CA THR A 61 -62.17 4.58 -13.99
C THR A 61 -62.97 5.55 -13.12
N GLN A 62 -63.63 5.05 -12.07
CA GLN A 62 -64.35 5.90 -11.11
C GLN A 62 -63.37 6.76 -10.28
N ILE A 63 -62.24 6.16 -9.87
CA ILE A 63 -61.16 6.85 -9.13
C ILE A 63 -60.49 7.92 -10.02
N LEU A 64 -60.24 7.62 -11.30
CA LEU A 64 -59.65 8.57 -12.25
C LEU A 64 -60.59 9.75 -12.57
N ALA A 65 -61.89 9.49 -12.70
CA ALA A 65 -62.90 10.54 -12.90
C ALA A 65 -63.02 11.47 -11.67
N LEU A 66 -62.99 10.90 -10.47
CA LEU A 66 -62.94 11.65 -9.21
C LEU A 66 -61.65 12.49 -9.10
N TRP A 67 -60.51 11.94 -9.52
CA TRP A 67 -59.22 12.63 -9.45
C TRP A 67 -59.09 13.79 -10.47
N LEU A 68 -59.61 13.63 -11.69
CA LEU A 68 -59.65 14.68 -12.72
C LEU A 68 -60.65 15.80 -12.38
N PHE A 69 -61.75 15.46 -11.72
CA PHE A 69 -62.75 16.45 -11.27
C PHE A 69 -62.24 17.32 -10.10
N LEU A 70 -61.38 16.75 -9.24
CA LEU A 70 -60.76 17.45 -8.11
C LEU A 70 -59.54 18.32 -8.49
N ASN A 71 -59.08 18.26 -9.74
CA ASN A 71 -57.90 19.00 -10.24
C ASN A 71 -58.22 19.73 -11.55
N SER A 72 -59.12 20.73 -11.46
CA SER A 72 -59.68 21.44 -12.62
C SER A 72 -58.67 22.23 -13.46
N ASP A 73 -57.48 22.51 -12.93
CA ASP A 73 -56.46 23.32 -13.63
C ASP A 73 -55.70 22.52 -14.70
N LEU A 74 -55.83 21.20 -14.71
CA LEU A 74 -55.26 20.32 -15.74
C LEU A 74 -56.09 20.29 -17.04
N ASN A 75 -57.24 20.97 -17.08
CA ASN A 75 -58.26 20.75 -18.09
C ASN A 75 -58.20 21.71 -19.30
N GLN A 76 -57.40 22.78 -19.27
CA GLN A 76 -57.40 23.77 -20.37
C GLN A 76 -56.33 23.61 -21.44
N THR A 77 -55.32 22.76 -21.25
CA THR A 77 -54.17 22.71 -22.18
C THR A 77 -53.83 21.33 -22.73
N ASN A 78 -54.65 20.30 -22.52
CA ASN A 78 -54.22 18.94 -22.84
C ASN A 78 -55.31 18.02 -23.39
N THR A 79 -56.04 18.50 -24.39
CA THR A 79 -56.87 17.64 -25.24
C THR A 79 -56.05 16.60 -26.03
N GLU A 80 -54.75 16.83 -26.27
CA GLU A 80 -53.87 15.87 -26.93
C GLU A 80 -53.26 14.81 -25.97
N CYS A 81 -53.01 15.13 -24.70
CA CYS A 81 -52.54 14.14 -23.72
C CYS A 81 -53.63 13.12 -23.34
N LEU A 82 -54.91 13.52 -23.35
CA LEU A 82 -56.03 12.60 -23.06
C LEU A 82 -56.19 11.50 -24.12
N ALA A 83 -55.78 11.76 -25.37
CA ALA A 83 -55.79 10.75 -26.42
C ALA A 83 -54.71 9.67 -26.21
N GLN A 84 -53.54 10.05 -25.66
CA GLN A 84 -52.43 9.14 -25.39
C GLN A 84 -52.57 8.34 -24.07
N ILE A 85 -53.46 8.75 -23.16
CA ILE A 85 -53.75 8.00 -21.92
C ILE A 85 -54.59 6.72 -22.17
N SER A 86 -55.16 6.57 -23.38
CA SER A 86 -55.94 5.39 -23.76
C SER A 86 -55.10 4.19 -24.24
N THR A 87 -53.79 4.36 -24.45
CA THR A 87 -52.89 3.30 -24.92
C THR A 87 -52.04 2.75 -23.78
N GLY A 88 -51.78 1.43 -23.79
CA GLY A 88 -51.16 0.70 -22.67
C GLY A 88 -49.79 1.20 -22.19
N GLU A 89 -49.08 2.02 -22.96
CA GLU A 89 -47.78 2.60 -22.60
C GLU A 89 -47.87 3.81 -21.66
N GLY A 90 -48.99 4.55 -21.68
CA GLY A 90 -49.23 5.67 -20.75
C GLY A 90 -49.39 5.21 -19.30
N LYS A 91 -49.98 4.02 -19.09
CA LYS A 91 -50.20 3.44 -17.76
C LYS A 91 -48.91 2.98 -17.08
N LEU A 92 -47.95 2.44 -17.84
CA LEU A 92 -46.65 1.98 -17.31
C LEU A 92 -45.72 3.14 -16.93
N THR A 93 -45.73 4.21 -17.72
CA THR A 93 -44.92 5.41 -17.48
C THR A 93 -45.42 6.17 -16.24
N ILE A 94 -46.74 6.25 -16.05
CA ILE A 94 -47.35 6.86 -14.86
C ILE A 94 -47.11 5.99 -13.62
N VAL A 95 -47.17 4.66 -13.70
CA VAL A 95 -46.88 3.76 -12.57
C VAL A 95 -45.40 3.79 -12.18
N ALA A 96 -44.48 3.84 -13.14
CA ALA A 96 -43.05 3.98 -12.87
C ALA A 96 -42.70 5.36 -12.29
N ALA A 97 -43.31 6.44 -12.79
CA ALA A 97 -43.15 7.79 -12.24
C ALA A 97 -43.75 7.91 -10.82
N LEU A 98 -44.94 7.35 -10.59
CA LEU A 98 -45.57 7.33 -9.26
C LEU A 98 -44.81 6.43 -8.27
N ALA A 99 -44.21 5.33 -8.72
CA ALA A 99 -43.35 4.47 -7.90
C ALA A 99 -42.03 5.18 -7.54
N ALA A 100 -41.40 5.86 -8.50
CA ALA A 100 -40.20 6.66 -8.26
C ALA A 100 -40.48 7.83 -7.30
N ILE A 101 -41.60 8.54 -7.49
CA ILE A 101 -42.02 9.63 -6.60
C ILE A 101 -42.37 9.10 -5.20
N LYS A 102 -43.05 7.95 -5.07
CA LYS A 102 -43.32 7.32 -3.76
C LYS A 102 -42.05 6.85 -3.07
N VAL A 103 -41.10 6.28 -3.80
CA VAL A 103 -39.80 5.86 -3.24
C VAL A 103 -39.02 7.09 -2.76
N SER A 104 -39.00 8.19 -3.52
CA SER A 104 -38.38 9.45 -3.11
C SER A 104 -39.07 10.09 -1.89
N ILE A 105 -40.40 10.00 -1.78
CA ILE A 105 -41.15 10.47 -0.61
C ILE A 105 -40.91 9.58 0.62
N ILE A 106 -40.82 8.25 0.43
CA ILE A 106 -40.51 7.30 1.52
C ILE A 106 -39.07 7.48 2.01
N ILE A 107 -38.13 7.79 1.11
CA ILE A 107 -36.74 8.17 1.44
C ILE A 107 -36.71 9.52 2.16
N ALA A 108 -37.46 10.52 1.69
CA ALA A 108 -37.56 11.82 2.36
C ALA A 108 -38.19 11.75 3.76
N ILE A 109 -39.17 10.85 3.96
CA ILE A 109 -39.78 10.58 5.27
C ILE A 109 -38.84 9.74 6.15
N ALA A 110 -38.08 8.81 5.57
CA ALA A 110 -37.07 8.02 6.28
C ALA A 110 -35.85 8.85 6.74
N LEU A 111 -35.53 9.94 6.03
CA LEU A 111 -34.51 10.91 6.42
C LEU A 111 -34.91 11.76 7.64
N PHE A 112 -36.20 11.77 8.02
CA PHE A 112 -36.73 12.63 9.09
C PHE A 112 -37.15 11.92 10.39
N ASP A 113 -37.15 10.59 10.48
CA ASP A 113 -37.56 9.90 11.73
C ASP A 113 -36.72 8.65 12.05
N LYS A 114 -35.79 8.81 13.01
CA LYS A 114 -34.83 7.79 13.46
C LYS A 114 -35.46 6.65 14.30
N GLN A 115 -36.73 6.69 14.69
CA GLN A 115 -37.25 5.77 15.71
C GLN A 115 -37.91 4.46 15.23
N ASN A 116 -38.11 4.22 13.93
CA ASN A 116 -38.90 3.05 13.47
C ASN A 116 -38.19 2.09 12.48
N HIS A 117 -36.86 1.96 12.59
CA HIS A 117 -36.04 1.14 11.68
C HIS A 117 -36.47 -0.35 11.60
N ASN A 118 -36.89 -0.97 12.72
CA ASN A 118 -37.21 -2.40 12.77
C ASN A 118 -38.62 -2.78 12.25
N LYS A 119 -39.56 -1.83 12.12
CA LYS A 119 -40.89 -2.09 11.52
C LYS A 119 -40.85 -2.04 10.00
N ILE A 120 -39.90 -1.29 9.44
CA ILE A 120 -39.78 -1.02 8.01
C ILE A 120 -39.14 -2.22 7.28
N THR A 121 -38.14 -2.88 7.88
CA THR A 121 -37.50 -4.10 7.32
C THR A 121 -38.48 -5.26 7.11
N LYS A 122 -39.52 -5.36 7.96
CA LYS A 122 -40.56 -6.39 7.85
C LYS A 122 -41.54 -6.11 6.70
N SER A 123 -41.86 -4.85 6.43
CA SER A 123 -42.75 -4.44 5.34
C SER A 123 -42.06 -4.48 3.98
N THR A 124 -40.77 -4.17 3.91
CA THR A 124 -39.95 -4.26 2.68
C THR A 124 -39.82 -5.69 2.17
N ASN A 125 -39.61 -6.66 3.09
CA ASN A 125 -39.56 -8.08 2.72
C ASN A 125 -40.93 -8.64 2.29
N ILE A 126 -42.05 -8.11 2.79
CA ILE A 126 -43.39 -8.54 2.37
C ILE A 126 -43.71 -8.06 0.95
N VAL A 127 -43.31 -6.83 0.61
CA VAL A 127 -43.59 -6.22 -0.70
C VAL A 127 -42.70 -6.80 -1.81
N VAL A 128 -41.42 -7.04 -1.54
CA VAL A 128 -40.52 -7.74 -2.48
C VAL A 128 -40.97 -9.19 -2.70
N SER A 129 -41.41 -9.89 -1.65
CA SER A 129 -41.95 -11.26 -1.78
C SER A 129 -43.28 -11.33 -2.56
N GLN A 130 -44.15 -10.31 -2.44
CA GLN A 130 -45.41 -10.23 -3.20
C GLN A 130 -45.19 -9.87 -4.68
N ALA A 131 -44.20 -9.02 -4.99
CA ALA A 131 -43.81 -8.70 -6.36
C ALA A 131 -43.21 -9.93 -7.08
N ILE A 132 -42.38 -10.70 -6.38
CA ILE A 132 -41.83 -11.97 -6.89
C ILE A 132 -42.94 -13.02 -7.08
N TYR A 133 -43.89 -13.15 -6.13
CA TYR A 133 -45.03 -14.08 -6.26
C TYR A 133 -45.93 -13.78 -7.47
N LEU A 134 -46.27 -12.50 -7.70
CA LEU A 134 -47.10 -12.07 -8.84
C LEU A 134 -46.38 -12.23 -10.20
N PHE A 135 -45.06 -12.11 -10.21
CA PHE A 135 -44.23 -12.33 -11.40
C PHE A 135 -44.10 -13.83 -11.74
N THR A 136 -43.96 -14.67 -10.71
CA THR A 136 -43.87 -16.14 -10.84
C THR A 136 -45.19 -16.80 -11.28
N GLU A 137 -46.33 -16.23 -10.89
CA GLU A 137 -47.66 -16.66 -11.36
C GLU A 137 -47.91 -16.31 -12.84
N LYS A 138 -47.35 -15.20 -13.34
CA LYS A 138 -47.49 -14.78 -14.76
C LYS A 138 -46.50 -15.43 -15.71
N SER A 139 -45.35 -15.91 -15.24
CA SER A 139 -44.30 -16.54 -16.07
C SER A 139 -44.52 -18.03 -16.34
N LYS A 140 -45.56 -18.66 -15.78
CA LYS A 140 -45.96 -20.07 -16.09
C LYS A 140 -46.44 -20.29 -17.53
N GLN A 141 -46.50 -19.26 -18.39
CA GLN A 141 -46.93 -19.37 -19.78
C GLN A 141 -45.93 -18.73 -20.77
N LYS A 142 -44.88 -19.47 -21.16
CA LYS A 142 -44.48 -19.75 -22.58
C LYS A 142 -43.02 -20.21 -22.69
N LYS A 143 -42.77 -21.05 -23.71
CA LYS A 143 -41.55 -21.86 -23.93
C LYS A 143 -40.55 -21.21 -24.92
N LYS A 144 -39.25 -21.38 -24.57
CA LYS A 144 -38.03 -21.72 -25.35
C LYS A 144 -37.57 -20.89 -26.57
N GLY A 145 -36.27 -20.51 -26.54
CA GLY A 145 -35.38 -20.47 -27.72
C GLY A 145 -34.12 -19.61 -27.55
N PHE A 146 -32.93 -20.21 -27.54
CA PHE A 146 -31.61 -19.55 -27.46
C PHE A 146 -31.22 -18.89 -28.81
N TYR A 147 -30.49 -17.76 -28.80
CA TYR A 147 -30.06 -17.03 -30.01
C TYR A 147 -28.57 -17.20 -30.34
N PRO A 148 -28.15 -17.14 -31.63
CA PRO A 148 -26.76 -17.27 -32.05
C PRO A 148 -25.88 -16.06 -31.72
N ARG A 149 -24.57 -16.31 -31.56
CA ARG A 149 -23.53 -15.35 -31.13
C ARG A 149 -23.42 -14.09 -32.01
N ASP A 150 -23.64 -14.25 -33.32
CA ASP A 150 -23.53 -13.16 -34.28
C ASP A 150 -24.66 -12.13 -34.11
N THR A 151 -25.81 -12.56 -33.61
CA THR A 151 -26.97 -11.71 -33.30
C THR A 151 -26.74 -10.86 -32.05
N GLN A 152 -25.94 -11.35 -31.10
CA GLN A 152 -25.62 -10.63 -29.85
C GLN A 152 -24.53 -9.57 -30.08
N ILE A 153 -23.55 -9.87 -30.94
CA ILE A 153 -22.45 -8.94 -31.31
C ILE A 153 -22.99 -7.76 -32.14
N LEU A 154 -23.96 -8.01 -33.02
CA LEU A 154 -24.58 -6.97 -33.85
C LEU A 154 -25.39 -5.97 -33.01
N ALA A 155 -26.04 -6.42 -31.94
CA ALA A 155 -26.82 -5.57 -31.03
C ALA A 155 -25.94 -4.65 -30.17
N LEU A 156 -24.75 -5.11 -29.76
CA LEU A 156 -23.77 -4.26 -29.07
C LEU A 156 -23.15 -3.21 -30.01
N TRP A 157 -22.85 -3.58 -31.25
CA TRP A 157 -22.23 -2.66 -32.22
C TRP A 157 -23.16 -1.50 -32.61
N LEU A 158 -24.48 -1.76 -32.72
CA LEU A 158 -25.51 -0.76 -33.02
C LEU A 158 -25.79 0.20 -31.85
N PHE A 159 -25.59 -0.22 -30.60
CA PHE A 159 -25.70 0.64 -29.43
C PHE A 159 -24.53 1.63 -29.28
N LEU A 160 -23.37 1.28 -29.84
CA LEU A 160 -22.12 2.05 -29.73
C LEU A 160 -21.88 3.06 -30.86
N ASN A 161 -22.67 3.03 -31.95
CA ASN A 161 -22.54 3.91 -33.11
C ASN A 161 -23.86 4.65 -33.40
N SER A 162 -24.20 5.62 -32.55
CA SER A 162 -25.50 6.30 -32.55
C SER A 162 -25.83 7.13 -33.78
N ASP A 163 -24.85 7.45 -34.64
CA ASP A 163 -25.03 8.34 -35.80
C ASP A 163 -25.67 7.65 -37.01
N LEU A 164 -25.77 6.31 -37.01
CA LEU A 164 -26.44 5.52 -38.05
C LEU A 164 -27.96 5.34 -37.80
N ASN A 165 -28.49 5.89 -36.69
CA ASN A 165 -29.86 5.64 -36.23
C ASN A 165 -30.97 6.32 -37.05
N GLN A 166 -30.67 7.15 -38.05
CA GLN A 166 -31.72 7.93 -38.73
C GLN A 166 -32.48 7.20 -39.85
N ILE A 167 -32.06 6.01 -40.31
CA ILE A 167 -32.63 5.42 -41.55
C ILE A 167 -33.44 4.12 -41.33
N ASN A 168 -33.35 3.42 -40.19
CA ASN A 168 -33.98 2.09 -40.05
C ASN A 168 -34.79 1.91 -38.76
N THR A 169 -35.73 2.82 -38.51
CA THR A 169 -36.65 2.84 -37.37
C THR A 169 -37.62 1.65 -37.32
N GLU A 170 -37.97 1.04 -38.45
CA GLU A 170 -38.99 -0.03 -38.47
C GLU A 170 -38.46 -1.43 -38.09
N CYS A 171 -37.16 -1.70 -38.26
CA CYS A 171 -36.56 -2.98 -37.86
C CYS A 171 -36.28 -3.06 -36.33
N LEU A 172 -36.20 -1.92 -35.64
CA LEU A 172 -35.96 -1.83 -34.19
C LEU A 172 -37.20 -2.18 -33.34
N ALA A 173 -38.40 -2.05 -33.91
CA ALA A 173 -39.66 -2.24 -33.19
C ALA A 173 -39.99 -3.71 -32.87
N GLN A 174 -39.30 -4.68 -33.48
CA GLN A 174 -39.57 -6.10 -33.26
C GLN A 174 -38.62 -6.77 -32.26
N ILE A 175 -37.63 -6.04 -31.73
CA ILE A 175 -36.60 -6.57 -30.81
C ILE A 175 -36.89 -6.20 -29.33
N SER A 176 -37.81 -5.28 -29.06
CA SER A 176 -38.04 -4.77 -27.71
C SER A 176 -39.10 -5.55 -26.93
N THR A 177 -38.67 -6.51 -26.11
CA THR A 177 -39.43 -6.82 -24.89
C THR A 177 -38.61 -6.38 -23.67
N SER A 178 -39.32 -5.75 -22.74
CA SER A 178 -38.90 -4.71 -21.79
C SER A 178 -38.17 -5.21 -20.54
N GLU A 179 -38.10 -6.52 -20.32
CA GLU A 179 -37.57 -7.10 -19.07
C GLU A 179 -36.04 -6.99 -18.96
N GLY A 180 -35.28 -7.19 -20.04
CA GLY A 180 -33.82 -7.10 -20.00
C GLY A 180 -33.27 -5.69 -19.79
N LYS A 181 -33.99 -4.66 -20.28
CA LYS A 181 -33.57 -3.25 -20.20
C LYS A 181 -33.74 -2.67 -18.78
N LEU A 182 -34.83 -3.03 -18.11
CA LEU A 182 -35.17 -2.54 -16.75
C LEU A 182 -34.22 -3.11 -15.68
N ILE A 183 -33.82 -4.38 -15.81
CA ILE A 183 -32.91 -5.03 -14.87
C ILE A 183 -31.51 -4.38 -14.93
N ILE A 184 -31.02 -4.05 -16.12
CA ILE A 184 -29.73 -3.38 -16.31
C ILE A 184 -29.76 -1.94 -15.79
N VAL A 185 -30.83 -1.19 -16.05
CA VAL A 185 -31.00 0.19 -15.56
C VAL A 185 -31.14 0.22 -14.03
N ALA A 186 -31.89 -0.70 -13.43
CA ALA A 186 -32.02 -0.81 -11.98
C ALA A 186 -30.71 -1.23 -11.31
N ALA A 187 -29.95 -2.14 -11.93
CA ALA A 187 -28.62 -2.52 -11.47
C ALA A 187 -27.65 -1.33 -11.51
N LEU A 188 -27.60 -0.59 -12.63
CA LEU A 188 -26.76 0.61 -12.76
C LEU A 188 -27.15 1.71 -11.78
N ALA A 189 -28.44 1.91 -11.51
CA ALA A 189 -28.92 2.88 -10.53
C ALA A 189 -28.63 2.46 -9.08
N ALA A 190 -28.73 1.16 -8.75
CA ALA A 190 -28.37 0.64 -7.44
C ALA A 190 -26.86 0.73 -7.18
N ILE A 191 -26.04 0.40 -8.18
CA ILE A 191 -24.59 0.50 -8.14
C ILE A 191 -24.14 1.97 -7.98
N LYS A 192 -24.75 2.89 -8.76
CA LYS A 192 -24.47 4.32 -8.67
C LYS A 192 -24.92 4.94 -7.35
N ASN A 193 -26.02 4.46 -6.75
CA ASN A 193 -26.47 4.93 -5.44
C ASN A 193 -25.67 4.32 -4.27
N MET A 194 -25.12 3.11 -4.41
CA MET A 194 -24.17 2.57 -3.43
C MET A 194 -22.88 3.39 -3.37
N SER A 195 -22.47 4.04 -4.47
CA SER A 195 -21.28 4.91 -4.50
C SER A 195 -21.54 6.36 -4.03
N LEU A 196 -22.81 6.76 -3.87
CA LEU A 196 -23.25 8.14 -3.61
C LEU A 196 -23.83 8.35 -2.20
N LEU A 197 -23.75 7.34 -1.31
CA LEU A 197 -24.35 7.41 0.03
C LEU A 197 -23.61 8.28 1.05
N ASP A 198 -22.52 8.94 0.67
CA ASP A 198 -21.73 9.78 1.55
C ASP A 198 -21.54 11.18 0.95
N GLU A 199 -22.46 12.11 1.23
CA GLU A 199 -22.14 13.54 1.12
C GLU A 199 -21.19 13.93 2.27
N PRO A 200 -20.19 14.81 2.00
CA PRO A 200 -19.22 15.21 2.99
C PRO A 200 -19.91 16.04 4.07
N THR A 201 -20.11 15.45 5.24
CA THR A 201 -20.34 16.24 6.45
C THR A 201 -18.99 16.79 6.90
N GLU A 202 -18.92 18.10 7.18
CA GLU A 202 -17.71 18.85 7.58
C GLU A 202 -17.06 18.36 8.91
N GLU A 203 -17.34 17.14 9.38
CA GLU A 203 -16.59 16.54 10.48
C GLU A 203 -15.23 16.04 9.96
N ILE A 204 -14.19 16.82 10.27
CA ILE A 204 -12.78 16.50 10.05
C ILE A 204 -12.53 15.00 10.28
N LEU A 205 -12.13 14.32 9.20
CA LEU A 205 -11.69 12.93 9.15
C LEU A 205 -10.67 12.67 10.28
N LYS A 206 -11.07 11.98 11.36
CA LYS A 206 -10.14 11.57 12.42
C LYS A 206 -10.02 10.05 12.41
N ILE A 207 -9.12 9.58 11.55
CA ILE A 207 -8.63 8.20 11.61
C ILE A 207 -7.83 8.04 12.90
N ASP A 208 -8.10 6.99 13.65
CA ASP A 208 -7.42 6.72 14.91
C ASP A 208 -6.07 6.04 14.68
N PHE A 209 -5.00 6.83 14.71
CA PHE A 209 -3.62 6.36 14.66
C PHE A 209 -2.99 6.25 16.06
N THR A 210 -3.79 6.10 17.12
CA THR A 210 -3.25 5.98 18.48
C THR A 210 -2.24 4.82 18.57
N ASN A 211 -1.01 5.14 18.97
CA ASN A 211 0.05 4.16 19.16
C ASN A 211 -0.33 3.21 20.31
N GLN A 212 -0.35 1.90 20.01
CA GLN A 212 -0.67 0.83 20.96
C GLN A 212 0.57 0.24 21.64
N ASN A 213 1.76 0.68 21.26
CA ASN A 213 3.07 0.24 21.76
C ASN A 213 3.87 1.43 22.33
N ALA A 214 3.22 2.30 23.08
CA ALA A 214 3.82 3.54 23.61
C ALA A 214 4.95 3.33 24.63
N ASP A 215 5.13 2.10 25.11
CA ASP A 215 6.20 1.69 26.01
C ASP A 215 7.53 1.40 25.28
N LEU A 216 7.52 1.25 23.95
CA LEU A 216 8.73 1.05 23.16
C LEU A 216 9.50 2.36 22.97
N PRO A 217 10.84 2.32 22.89
CA PRO A 217 11.65 3.48 22.56
C PRO A 217 11.48 3.88 21.09
N SER A 218 11.90 5.11 20.76
CA SER A 218 11.98 5.56 19.36
C SER A 218 13.11 4.82 18.63
N PHE A 219 12.83 4.35 17.43
CA PHE A 219 13.82 3.69 16.58
C PHE A 219 14.45 4.68 15.58
N PRO A 220 15.72 4.48 15.19
CA PRO A 220 16.38 5.30 14.17
C PRO A 220 15.87 4.91 12.76
N HIS A 221 15.65 5.89 11.89
CA HIS A 221 15.13 5.66 10.53
C HIS A 221 16.13 6.12 9.44
N PRO A 222 16.04 5.57 8.21
CA PRO A 222 17.01 5.87 7.15
C PRO A 222 16.80 7.24 6.47
N PHE A 223 15.64 7.87 6.63
CA PHE A 223 15.29 9.13 5.95
C PHE A 223 15.84 10.37 6.67
N LEU A 224 17.16 10.52 6.69
CA LEU A 224 17.84 11.69 7.29
C LEU A 224 17.85 12.89 6.35
N SER A 225 18.18 14.06 6.89
CA SER A 225 18.24 15.33 6.14
C SER A 225 19.41 15.44 5.15
N GLY A 226 20.44 14.62 5.32
CA GLY A 226 21.71 14.70 4.57
C GLY A 226 22.62 15.84 5.07
N ASN A 227 22.42 16.33 6.29
CA ASN A 227 23.20 17.42 6.90
C ASN A 227 24.60 16.96 7.34
N TYR A 228 25.52 17.91 7.49
CA TYR A 228 26.83 17.66 8.10
C TYR A 228 26.70 16.87 9.41
N GLY A 229 27.38 15.73 9.49
CA GLY A 229 27.28 14.79 10.62
C GLY A 229 26.23 13.67 10.48
N ASP A 230 25.32 13.72 9.49
CA ASP A 230 24.40 12.61 9.20
C ASP A 230 25.19 11.39 8.68
N GLY A 231 24.85 10.20 9.18
CA GLY A 231 25.50 8.92 8.85
C GLY A 231 26.11 8.22 10.07
N LYS A 232 26.69 7.04 9.87
CA LYS A 232 27.47 6.32 10.90
C LYS A 232 28.91 6.83 10.95
N ILE A 233 29.56 6.74 12.12
CA ILE A 233 30.99 7.02 12.24
C ILE A 233 31.76 6.04 11.34
N PRO A 234 32.63 6.52 10.43
CA PRO A 234 33.35 5.67 9.48
C PRO A 234 34.27 4.67 10.19
N LYS A 235 34.34 3.46 9.66
CA LYS A 235 35.22 2.37 10.13
C LYS A 235 36.54 2.43 9.38
N SER A 236 37.65 2.17 10.05
CA SER A 236 38.94 2.05 9.35
C SER A 236 38.94 0.84 8.42
N LEU A 237 39.79 0.86 7.38
CA LEU A 237 39.97 -0.26 6.46
C LEU A 237 40.39 -1.54 7.19
N ILE A 238 41.17 -1.42 8.27
CA ILE A 238 41.56 -2.54 9.14
C ILE A 238 40.32 -3.12 9.83
N GLU A 239 39.45 -2.29 10.40
CA GLU A 239 38.22 -2.76 11.04
C GLU A 239 37.30 -3.48 10.04
N LEU A 240 37.16 -2.95 8.81
CA LEU A 240 36.38 -3.61 7.75
C LEU A 240 36.96 -4.99 7.39
N ARG A 241 38.29 -5.13 7.32
CA ARG A 241 38.96 -6.43 7.10
C ARG A 241 38.73 -7.39 8.27
N MET A 242 38.77 -6.91 9.50
CA MET A 242 38.45 -7.71 10.70
C MET A 242 37.01 -8.22 10.67
N MET A 243 36.05 -7.35 10.34
CA MET A 243 34.64 -7.71 10.18
C MET A 243 34.46 -8.75 9.07
N ASN A 244 35.16 -8.60 7.93
CA ASN A 244 35.14 -9.57 6.85
C ASN A 244 35.68 -10.94 7.29
N LEU A 245 36.81 -10.99 8.02
CA LEU A 245 37.35 -12.23 8.58
C LEU A 245 36.34 -12.90 9.54
N SER A 246 35.75 -12.12 10.46
CA SER A 246 34.72 -12.60 11.37
C SER A 246 33.54 -13.21 10.61
N GLY A 247 33.02 -12.50 9.60
CA GLY A 247 31.95 -12.97 8.74
C GLY A 247 32.28 -14.25 7.99
N ASN A 248 33.48 -14.35 7.40
CA ASN A 248 33.95 -15.54 6.69
C ASN A 248 34.02 -16.77 7.60
N ILE A 249 34.44 -16.59 8.86
CA ILE A 249 34.43 -17.67 9.86
C ILE A 249 32.98 -18.05 10.21
N ARG A 250 32.12 -17.07 10.49
CA ARG A 250 30.71 -17.30 10.88
C ARG A 250 29.85 -17.88 9.75
N ASN A 251 30.25 -17.69 8.49
CA ASN A 251 29.62 -18.37 7.35
C ASN A 251 29.96 -19.86 7.25
N LYS A 252 30.98 -20.36 7.96
CA LYS A 252 31.28 -21.80 8.00
C LYS A 252 30.19 -22.51 8.80
N SER A 253 29.64 -23.59 8.23
CA SER A 253 28.67 -24.43 8.95
C SER A 253 29.19 -24.83 10.33
N LYS A 254 28.36 -24.66 11.36
CA LYS A 254 28.68 -24.97 12.76
C LYS A 254 29.98 -24.31 13.27
N TRP A 255 30.26 -23.08 12.85
CA TRP A 255 31.43 -22.31 13.29
C TRP A 255 31.55 -22.23 14.82
N PHE A 256 30.41 -22.14 15.53
CA PHE A 256 30.33 -22.04 16.98
C PHE A 256 30.81 -23.29 17.71
N GLU A 257 30.54 -24.49 17.18
CA GLU A 257 31.13 -25.74 17.67
C GLU A 257 32.62 -25.80 17.34
N LYS A 258 32.97 -25.45 16.10
CA LYS A 258 34.34 -25.50 15.57
C LYS A 258 35.30 -24.54 16.27
N MET A 259 34.82 -23.40 16.75
CA MET A 259 35.61 -22.41 17.48
C MET A 259 36.13 -22.97 18.81
N GLN A 260 35.42 -23.93 19.42
CA GLN A 260 35.84 -24.59 20.66
C GLN A 260 36.99 -25.59 20.44
N ASP A 261 37.22 -26.02 19.19
CA ASP A 261 38.34 -26.88 18.83
C ASP A 261 39.60 -26.04 18.59
N GLN A 262 40.59 -26.19 19.48
CA GLN A 262 41.83 -25.44 19.41
C GLN A 262 42.63 -25.70 18.11
N ILE A 263 42.54 -26.90 17.53
CA ILE A 263 43.22 -27.23 16.27
C ILE A 263 42.59 -26.43 15.13
N ILE A 264 41.26 -26.37 15.09
CA ILE A 264 40.53 -25.61 14.06
C ILE A 264 40.75 -24.10 14.26
N ARG A 265 40.68 -23.61 15.51
CA ARG A 265 40.93 -22.20 15.85
C ARG A 265 42.35 -21.77 15.44
N ASN A 266 43.36 -22.60 15.75
CA ASN A 266 44.74 -22.35 15.32
C ASN A 266 44.87 -22.35 13.80
N LYS A 267 44.17 -23.26 13.10
CA LYS A 267 44.14 -23.28 11.64
C LYS A 267 43.55 -21.99 11.06
N TRP A 268 42.42 -21.51 11.59
CA TRP A 268 41.85 -20.23 11.16
C TRP A 268 42.79 -19.06 11.40
N LYS A 269 43.51 -19.05 12.53
CA LYS A 269 44.53 -18.03 12.82
C LYS A 269 45.66 -18.04 11.78
N GLN A 270 46.17 -19.22 11.41
CA GLN A 270 47.21 -19.34 10.38
C GLN A 270 46.70 -18.92 8.99
N GLU A 271 45.52 -19.40 8.59
CA GLU A 271 44.87 -18.99 7.32
C GLU A 271 44.69 -17.46 7.26
N ALA A 272 44.27 -16.84 8.38
CA ALA A 272 44.10 -15.39 8.46
C ALA A 272 45.43 -14.63 8.36
N LEU A 273 46.49 -15.09 9.03
CA LEU A 273 47.83 -14.47 8.94
C LEU A 273 48.37 -14.47 7.50
N GLU A 274 48.05 -15.51 6.72
CA GLU A 274 48.49 -15.63 5.33
C GLU A 274 47.66 -14.78 4.34
N GLN A 275 46.36 -14.60 4.60
CA GLN A 275 45.40 -14.15 3.58
C GLN A 275 44.73 -12.80 3.86
N SER A 276 44.69 -12.34 5.12
CA SER A 276 43.83 -11.21 5.51
C SER A 276 44.53 -9.86 5.62
N SER A 277 45.86 -9.81 5.50
CA SER A 277 46.68 -8.60 5.75
C SER A 277 46.48 -7.98 7.15
N LEU A 278 45.96 -8.76 8.11
CA LEU A 278 45.76 -8.36 9.50
C LEU A 278 46.93 -8.80 10.38
N SER A 279 47.20 -8.03 11.44
CA SER A 279 48.19 -8.39 12.45
C SER A 279 47.70 -9.54 13.32
N GLU A 280 48.63 -10.24 14.00
CA GLU A 280 48.27 -11.31 14.93
C GLU A 280 47.30 -10.83 16.02
N LYS A 281 47.52 -9.62 16.54
CA LYS A 281 46.68 -8.99 17.56
C LYS A 281 45.27 -8.69 17.07
N GLN A 282 45.12 -8.25 15.82
CA GLN A 282 43.81 -8.01 15.18
C GLN A 282 43.07 -9.33 14.95
N ILE A 283 43.77 -10.38 14.55
CA ILE A 283 43.20 -11.72 14.39
C ILE A 283 42.77 -12.28 15.74
N ASP A 284 43.58 -12.12 16.78
CA ASP A 284 43.24 -12.56 18.14
C ASP A 284 42.00 -11.81 18.67
N TYR A 285 41.87 -10.52 18.38
CA TYR A 285 40.65 -9.74 18.65
C TYR A 285 39.44 -10.37 17.95
N VAL A 286 39.52 -10.66 16.66
CA VAL A 286 38.42 -11.28 15.90
C VAL A 286 38.05 -12.63 16.52
N LEU A 287 39.03 -13.48 16.85
CA LEU A 287 38.78 -14.79 17.44
C LEU A 287 38.17 -14.69 18.84
N ALA A 288 38.51 -13.66 19.64
CA ALA A 288 37.86 -13.39 20.91
C ALA A 288 36.42 -12.88 20.73
N GLU A 289 36.18 -12.02 19.74
CA GLU A 289 34.86 -11.49 19.42
C GLU A 289 33.88 -12.58 18.97
N LEU A 290 34.35 -13.65 18.32
CA LEU A 290 33.52 -14.81 18.00
C LEU A 290 32.88 -15.46 19.24
N GLU A 291 33.51 -15.38 20.42
CA GLU A 291 32.93 -15.86 21.68
C GLU A 291 31.72 -15.02 22.10
N TYR A 292 31.78 -13.71 21.87
CA TYR A 292 30.63 -12.81 22.07
C TYR A 292 29.49 -13.17 21.11
N TYR A 293 29.76 -13.30 19.81
CA TYR A 293 28.73 -13.68 18.84
C TYR A 293 28.09 -15.03 19.18
N ASN A 294 28.86 -15.97 19.72
CA ASN A 294 28.33 -17.25 20.17
C ASN A 294 27.41 -17.09 21.40
N SER A 295 27.76 -16.19 22.34
CA SER A 295 27.00 -15.95 23.55
C SER A 295 25.61 -15.33 23.32
N ILE A 296 25.43 -14.57 22.23
CA ILE A 296 24.16 -13.93 21.88
C ILE A 296 23.27 -14.76 20.94
N ARG A 297 23.78 -15.91 20.49
CA ARG A 297 22.97 -16.87 19.73
C ARG A 297 21.79 -17.32 20.57
N ASP A 298 20.69 -17.57 19.89
CA ASP A 298 19.51 -18.17 20.49
C ASP A 298 19.05 -19.31 19.59
N GLN A 299 19.37 -20.54 20.02
CA GLN A 299 19.14 -21.75 19.23
C GLN A 299 19.80 -21.66 17.85
N SER A 300 19.01 -21.68 16.77
CA SER A 300 19.46 -21.55 15.39
C SER A 300 19.64 -20.09 14.94
N MET A 301 19.21 -19.12 15.74
CA MET A 301 19.33 -17.70 15.43
C MET A 301 20.72 -17.18 15.82
N GLU A 302 21.39 -16.55 14.86
CA GLU A 302 22.74 -16.02 15.01
C GLU A 302 22.87 -14.68 14.27
N MET A 303 23.79 -13.84 14.71
CA MET A 303 24.15 -12.64 13.96
C MET A 303 24.91 -13.05 12.70
N SER A 304 24.51 -12.47 11.57
CA SER A 304 25.13 -12.64 10.26
C SER A 304 26.41 -11.80 10.13
N VAL A 305 27.02 -11.77 8.95
CA VAL A 305 28.31 -11.11 8.67
C VAL A 305 28.34 -9.67 9.17
N ASP A 306 27.25 -8.93 8.97
CA ASP A 306 27.13 -7.52 9.37
C ASP A 306 26.48 -7.39 10.75
N ASP A 307 27.02 -6.48 11.58
CA ASP A 307 26.45 -6.17 12.90
C ASP A 307 24.98 -5.74 12.74
N GLY A 308 24.08 -6.23 13.61
CA GLY A 308 22.65 -5.91 13.54
C GLY A 308 21.85 -6.68 12.47
N VAL A 309 22.52 -7.49 11.63
CA VAL A 309 21.85 -8.41 10.71
C VAL A 309 21.76 -9.79 11.36
N TRP A 310 20.57 -10.36 11.46
CA TRP A 310 20.35 -11.67 12.08
C TRP A 310 19.86 -12.70 11.07
N GLN A 311 20.29 -13.94 11.24
CA GLN A 311 19.93 -15.04 10.35
C GLN A 311 19.60 -16.33 11.10
N SER A 312 18.96 -17.26 10.39
CA SER A 312 18.84 -18.66 10.78
C SER A 312 18.54 -19.52 9.55
N ASP A 313 19.21 -20.66 9.41
CA ASP A 313 18.98 -21.62 8.32
C ASP A 313 17.98 -22.73 8.69
N GLU A 314 17.53 -22.78 9.95
CA GLU A 314 16.68 -23.83 10.52
C GLU A 314 15.44 -23.25 11.23
N LEU A 315 15.12 -21.98 10.97
CA LEU A 315 14.04 -21.28 11.67
C LEU A 315 12.65 -21.83 11.34
N ILE A 316 12.45 -22.23 10.07
CA ILE A 316 11.15 -22.66 9.55
C ILE A 316 11.14 -24.19 9.42
N PRO A 317 10.27 -24.90 10.17
CA PRO A 317 10.05 -26.33 10.03
C PRO A 317 9.69 -26.77 8.60
N GLN A 318 10.13 -27.96 8.23
CA GLN A 318 9.98 -28.50 6.87
C GLN A 318 8.52 -28.66 6.44
N ASP A 319 7.60 -28.99 7.36
CA ASP A 319 6.17 -29.11 7.11
C ASP A 319 5.51 -27.74 6.82
N ILE A 320 5.91 -26.69 7.52
CA ILE A 320 5.47 -25.31 7.25
C ILE A 320 5.99 -24.85 5.88
N LYS A 321 7.26 -25.12 5.56
CA LYS A 321 7.83 -24.84 4.24
C LYS A 321 7.07 -25.57 3.13
N GLN A 322 6.78 -26.86 3.29
CA GLN A 322 6.06 -27.63 2.29
C GLN A 322 4.64 -27.09 2.10
N SER A 323 3.99 -26.67 3.19
CA SER A 323 2.70 -25.99 3.14
C SER A 323 2.78 -24.67 2.38
N LEU A 324 3.83 -23.86 2.58
CA LEU A 324 4.07 -22.63 1.82
C LEU A 324 4.19 -22.92 0.33
N ILE A 325 5.06 -23.85 -0.06
CA ILE A 325 5.27 -24.23 -1.46
C ILE A 325 3.95 -24.68 -2.09
N SER A 326 3.19 -25.54 -1.41
CA SER A 326 1.90 -26.03 -1.92
C SER A 326 0.84 -24.92 -2.03
N CYS A 327 0.76 -24.01 -1.07
CA CYS A 327 -0.21 -22.90 -1.13
C CYS A 327 0.17 -21.85 -2.18
N VAL A 328 1.45 -21.58 -2.40
CA VAL A 328 1.92 -20.58 -3.37
C VAL A 328 1.71 -21.05 -4.82
N GLN A 329 1.60 -22.36 -5.07
CA GLN A 329 1.31 -22.89 -6.41
C GLN A 329 0.04 -22.32 -7.04
N SER A 330 -0.99 -21.94 -6.25
CA SER A 330 -2.20 -21.32 -6.82
C SER A 330 -1.96 -19.91 -7.36
N LEU A 331 -0.91 -19.22 -6.89
CA LEU A 331 -0.47 -17.92 -7.40
C LEU A 331 0.48 -18.06 -8.60
N GLU A 332 1.24 -19.16 -8.66
CA GLU A 332 2.20 -19.43 -9.74
C GLU A 332 1.54 -20.02 -10.99
N ASN A 333 0.58 -20.93 -10.80
CA ASN A 333 -0.05 -21.70 -11.87
C ASN A 333 -1.29 -21.01 -12.44
N ILE A 334 -1.16 -19.72 -12.74
CA ILE A 334 -2.18 -18.94 -13.46
C ILE A 334 -1.85 -18.87 -14.96
N PRO A 335 -2.82 -18.57 -15.85
CA PRO A 335 -2.58 -18.41 -17.28
C PRO A 335 -1.42 -17.44 -17.57
N GLU A 336 -0.60 -17.72 -18.60
CA GLU A 336 0.61 -16.94 -18.89
C GLU A 336 0.32 -15.44 -19.13
N ASN A 337 -0.83 -15.13 -19.73
CA ASN A 337 -1.29 -13.76 -19.96
C ASN A 337 -1.74 -13.03 -18.69
N GLU A 338 -1.95 -13.75 -17.59
CA GLU A 338 -2.33 -13.21 -16.28
C GLU A 338 -1.12 -13.09 -15.33
N GLN A 339 0.02 -13.70 -15.67
CA GLN A 339 1.25 -13.59 -14.90
C GLN A 339 1.74 -12.13 -14.81
N ASP A 340 2.01 -11.70 -13.59
CA ASP A 340 2.48 -10.35 -13.30
C ASP A 340 4.01 -10.29 -13.26
N TRP A 341 4.59 -10.05 -14.44
CA TRP A 341 6.04 -9.87 -14.57
C TRP A 341 6.44 -8.45 -14.16
N HIS A 342 7.44 -8.36 -13.27
CA HIS A 342 7.95 -7.09 -12.80
C HIS A 342 8.49 -6.25 -13.98
N PRO A 343 8.09 -4.97 -14.10
CA PRO A 343 8.52 -4.10 -15.19
C PRO A 343 10.04 -4.04 -15.34
N GLY A 344 10.53 -4.09 -16.58
CA GLY A 344 11.96 -3.93 -16.89
C GLY A 344 12.86 -5.14 -16.55
N THR A 345 12.31 -6.28 -16.13
CA THR A 345 13.09 -7.45 -15.70
C THR A 345 13.25 -8.55 -16.76
N ASN A 346 12.88 -8.28 -18.02
CA ASN A 346 12.93 -9.26 -19.11
C ASN A 346 12.25 -10.61 -18.77
N LYS A 347 11.09 -10.54 -18.09
CA LYS A 347 10.35 -11.71 -17.56
C LYS A 347 11.21 -12.62 -16.67
N GLN A 348 12.04 -12.05 -15.80
CA GLN A 348 12.81 -12.81 -14.80
C GLN A 348 12.24 -12.69 -13.40
N VAL A 349 11.54 -11.60 -13.07
CA VAL A 349 10.96 -11.42 -11.74
C VAL A 349 9.44 -11.54 -11.85
N LEU A 350 8.88 -12.58 -11.25
CA LEU A 350 7.45 -12.83 -11.18
C LEU A 350 6.93 -12.36 -9.82
N ASP A 351 6.04 -11.37 -9.85
CA ASP A 351 5.40 -10.80 -8.68
C ASP A 351 4.16 -11.61 -8.32
N LEU A 352 4.13 -12.24 -7.15
CA LEU A 352 2.99 -13.05 -6.69
C LEU A 352 2.11 -12.24 -5.73
N VAL A 353 2.75 -11.56 -4.77
CA VAL A 353 2.14 -10.56 -3.89
C VAL A 353 3.12 -9.39 -3.87
N HIS A 354 2.81 -8.30 -4.57
CA HIS A 354 3.70 -7.15 -4.65
C HIS A 354 3.06 -5.89 -4.05
N PRO A 355 3.72 -5.19 -3.11
CA PRO A 355 3.09 -4.10 -2.36
C PRO A 355 2.76 -2.85 -3.19
N SER A 356 3.44 -2.66 -4.34
CA SER A 356 3.12 -1.56 -5.26
C SER A 356 1.85 -1.78 -6.09
N LEU A 357 1.36 -3.01 -6.22
CA LEU A 357 0.11 -3.29 -6.92
C LEU A 357 -1.07 -3.01 -5.98
N PHE A 358 -2.12 -2.33 -6.45
CA PHE A 358 -3.25 -1.89 -5.61
C PHE A 358 -2.78 -1.17 -4.32
N CYS A 359 -1.73 -0.35 -4.42
CA CYS A 359 -1.28 0.52 -3.34
C CYS A 359 -2.31 1.62 -3.03
N PHE A 360 -2.12 2.37 -1.96
CA PHE A 360 -2.93 3.56 -1.69
C PHE A 360 -2.56 4.63 -2.71
N VAL A 361 -3.58 5.27 -3.28
CA VAL A 361 -3.46 6.39 -4.22
C VAL A 361 -4.28 7.55 -3.67
N ASN A 362 -3.60 8.67 -3.38
CA ASN A 362 -4.22 9.86 -2.80
C ASN A 362 -5.41 10.34 -3.65
N GLN A 363 -6.51 10.72 -3.00
CA GLN A 363 -7.77 11.14 -3.62
C GLN A 363 -8.45 10.10 -4.55
N THR A 364 -7.93 8.88 -4.67
CA THR A 364 -8.49 7.79 -5.49
C THR A 364 -8.91 6.59 -4.64
N THR A 365 -8.04 6.15 -3.73
CA THR A 365 -8.33 5.05 -2.82
C THR A 365 -9.41 5.46 -1.82
N ARG A 366 -10.39 4.57 -1.62
CA ARG A 366 -11.43 4.73 -0.61
C ARG A 366 -10.95 4.25 0.76
N VAL A 367 -11.32 5.01 1.78
CA VAL A 367 -10.99 4.76 3.18
C VAL A 367 -12.27 4.73 4.01
N ILE A 368 -12.39 3.73 4.89
CA ILE A 368 -13.45 3.64 5.89
C ILE A 368 -13.05 4.48 7.10
N ASN A 369 -13.93 5.39 7.52
CA ASN A 369 -13.65 6.39 8.56
C ASN A 369 -14.75 6.47 9.63
N GLU A 370 -15.31 5.32 10.01
CA GLU A 370 -16.22 5.26 11.16
C GLU A 370 -15.41 5.02 12.44
N ARG A 371 -15.55 5.90 13.44
CA ARG A 371 -14.88 5.74 14.75
C ARG A 371 -15.24 4.38 15.34
N ASN A 372 -14.24 3.52 15.53
CA ASN A 372 -14.31 2.13 16.03
C ASN A 372 -14.75 1.07 15.02
N HIS A 373 -14.76 1.36 13.71
CA HIS A 373 -15.07 0.37 12.70
C HIS A 373 -13.85 0.09 11.82
N LEU A 374 -13.12 -0.97 12.17
CA LEU A 374 -11.99 -1.49 11.40
C LEU A 374 -12.44 -2.68 10.55
N ILE A 375 -11.89 -2.77 9.35
CA ILE A 375 -12.10 -3.88 8.44
C ILE A 375 -11.31 -5.09 8.94
N ASN A 376 -12.03 -6.06 9.49
CA ASN A 376 -11.46 -7.34 9.87
C ASN A 376 -11.35 -8.28 8.65
N LEU A 377 -10.45 -9.25 8.74
CA LEU A 377 -10.14 -10.22 7.67
C LEU A 377 -11.40 -10.93 7.12
N ASP A 378 -12.29 -11.40 8.00
CA ASP A 378 -13.48 -12.17 7.61
C ASP A 378 -14.54 -11.33 6.88
N ASP A 379 -14.54 -10.01 7.10
CA ASP A 379 -15.51 -9.10 6.52
C ASP A 379 -14.95 -8.28 5.35
N ALA A 380 -13.65 -8.38 5.05
CA ALA A 380 -12.95 -7.53 4.08
C ALA A 380 -13.66 -7.40 2.73
N LEU A 381 -14.18 -8.50 2.19
CA LEU A 381 -14.87 -8.51 0.89
C LEU A 381 -16.21 -7.75 0.90
N LYS A 382 -16.84 -7.59 2.06
CA LYS A 382 -18.12 -6.85 2.19
C LYS A 382 -17.95 -5.34 2.05
N TYR A 383 -16.72 -4.84 2.24
CA TYR A 383 -16.41 -3.41 2.16
C TYR A 383 -15.93 -2.96 0.78
N ILE A 384 -15.79 -3.87 -0.19
CA ILE A 384 -15.32 -3.49 -1.52
C ILE A 384 -16.29 -2.47 -2.13
N GLY A 385 -15.75 -1.34 -2.59
CA GLY A 385 -16.52 -0.23 -3.16
C GLY A 385 -17.02 0.79 -2.12
N LEU A 386 -16.97 0.49 -0.83
CA LEU A 386 -17.38 1.39 0.25
C LEU A 386 -16.28 2.38 0.65
N GLY A 387 -16.64 3.38 1.44
CA GLY A 387 -15.73 4.40 1.97
C GLY A 387 -15.61 5.64 1.09
N GLN A 388 -14.80 6.59 1.55
CA GLN A 388 -14.63 7.90 0.92
C GLN A 388 -13.17 8.11 0.52
N THR A 389 -12.94 8.89 -0.53
CA THR A 389 -11.59 9.33 -0.85
C THR A 389 -11.14 10.39 0.15
N ILE A 390 -9.85 10.38 0.47
CA ILE A 390 -9.23 11.36 1.35
C ILE A 390 -8.11 12.08 0.61
N ASP A 391 -7.82 13.31 1.03
CA ASP A 391 -6.59 14.00 0.66
C ASP A 391 -5.65 14.04 1.87
N ILE A 392 -4.62 13.20 1.85
CA ILE A 392 -3.62 13.15 2.93
C ILE A 392 -2.82 14.47 3.06
N ASN A 393 -2.84 15.32 2.04
CA ASN A 393 -2.10 16.59 2.00
C ASN A 393 -2.92 17.80 2.47
N ALA A 394 -4.23 17.63 2.72
CA ALA A 394 -5.11 18.74 3.06
C ALA A 394 -4.68 19.51 4.33
N ASN A 395 -4.10 18.80 5.31
CA ASN A 395 -3.65 19.40 6.58
C ASN A 395 -2.23 19.97 6.55
N THR A 396 -1.38 19.54 5.62
CA THR A 396 0.03 19.99 5.51
C THR A 396 0.11 21.45 5.02
N SER A 397 -0.89 21.89 4.26
CA SER A 397 -1.05 23.24 3.70
C SER A 397 -1.20 24.35 4.74
N LEU A 398 -1.48 24.02 6.00
CA LEU A 398 -1.69 24.98 7.09
C LEU A 398 -0.42 25.30 7.89
N SER A 399 0.70 24.60 7.66
CA SER A 399 1.96 24.77 8.41
C SER A 399 2.99 25.61 7.64
N ASN A 400 2.77 26.94 7.58
CA ASN A 400 3.69 27.89 6.94
C ASN A 400 5.03 28.11 7.66
N SER A 401 5.37 27.32 8.68
CA SER A 401 6.56 27.49 9.54
C SER A 401 7.70 26.51 9.27
N GLN A 402 7.67 25.73 8.18
CA GLN A 402 8.75 24.77 7.88
C GLN A 402 9.93 25.45 7.18
N ASN A 403 11.14 25.24 7.71
CA ASN A 403 12.40 25.72 7.12
C ASN A 403 12.71 25.03 5.78
N LYS A 404 13.55 25.66 4.94
CA LYS A 404 13.88 25.21 3.57
C LYS A 404 14.42 23.77 3.52
N GLN A 405 15.22 23.37 4.51
CA GLN A 405 15.77 22.00 4.62
C GLN A 405 14.71 20.95 4.92
N GLN A 406 13.74 21.21 5.82
CA GLN A 406 12.64 20.28 6.10
C GLN A 406 11.71 20.10 4.90
N LYS A 407 11.52 21.16 4.09
CA LYS A 407 10.78 21.08 2.83
C LYS A 407 11.52 20.26 1.77
N LEU A 408 12.86 20.38 1.71
CA LEU A 408 13.68 19.59 0.79
C LEU A 408 13.66 18.10 1.17
N GLN A 409 13.87 17.78 2.45
CA GLN A 409 13.78 16.41 2.99
C GLN A 409 12.44 15.76 2.63
N LYS A 410 11.31 16.39 2.99
CA LYS A 410 9.98 15.88 2.63
C LYS A 410 9.77 15.71 1.12
N SER A 411 10.41 16.54 0.30
CA SER A 411 10.28 16.47 -1.17
C SER A 411 10.93 15.24 -1.77
N TYR A 412 11.90 14.63 -1.10
CA TYR A 412 12.58 13.43 -1.57
C TYR A 412 12.47 12.25 -0.61
N SER A 413 11.80 12.34 0.54
CA SER A 413 11.60 11.22 1.46
C SER A 413 10.16 10.71 1.51
N GLN A 414 9.19 11.57 1.21
CA GLN A 414 7.77 11.28 1.28
C GLN A 414 7.11 11.38 -0.09
N SER A 415 6.27 10.40 -0.43
CA SER A 415 5.33 10.49 -1.52
C SER A 415 4.09 11.28 -1.11
N ASN A 416 3.62 12.17 -1.97
CA ASN A 416 2.35 12.88 -1.81
C ASN A 416 1.17 12.14 -2.48
N THR A 417 1.47 11.06 -3.20
CA THR A 417 0.53 10.36 -4.08
C THR A 417 0.31 8.93 -3.64
N TYR A 418 1.36 8.22 -3.23
CA TYR A 418 1.36 6.78 -3.08
C TYR A 418 1.79 6.33 -1.68
N GLN A 419 1.23 5.21 -1.21
CA GLN A 419 1.70 4.53 0.00
C GLN A 419 1.48 3.03 -0.14
N TRP A 420 2.47 2.21 0.22
CA TRP A 420 2.22 0.78 0.44
C TRP A 420 1.31 0.58 1.66
N ILE A 421 0.42 -0.41 1.57
CA ILE A 421 -0.60 -0.64 2.58
C ILE A 421 -0.19 -1.84 3.45
N PRO A 422 0.23 -1.62 4.71
CA PRO A 422 0.49 -2.72 5.64
C PRO A 422 -0.79 -3.47 6.01
N THR A 423 -0.57 -4.70 6.48
CA THR A 423 -1.58 -5.56 7.08
C THR A 423 -1.45 -5.55 8.60
N GLU A 424 -2.56 -5.69 9.31
CA GLU A 424 -2.60 -5.75 10.77
C GLU A 424 -2.26 -7.16 11.26
N PHE A 425 -1.25 -7.25 12.13
CA PHE A 425 -0.84 -8.47 12.81
C PHE A 425 -0.97 -8.28 14.32
N ASN A 426 -1.50 -9.28 15.00
CA ASN A 426 -1.55 -9.34 16.45
C ASN A 426 -0.66 -10.48 16.94
N VAL A 427 0.32 -10.15 17.78
CA VAL A 427 1.21 -11.10 18.42
C VAL A 427 0.74 -11.29 19.85
N SER A 428 0.32 -12.49 20.21
CA SER A 428 -0.10 -12.80 21.57
C SER A 428 1.09 -12.84 22.53
N LYS A 429 0.82 -12.87 23.84
CA LYS A 429 1.87 -12.93 24.89
C LYS A 429 2.72 -14.21 24.83
N ASP A 430 2.15 -15.30 24.32
CA ASP A 430 2.84 -16.56 24.06
C ASP A 430 3.50 -16.61 22.67
N GLY A 431 3.46 -15.52 21.90
CA GLY A 431 4.12 -15.39 20.60
C GLY A 431 3.34 -15.93 19.41
N ARG A 432 2.08 -16.36 19.59
CA ARG A 432 1.23 -16.73 18.46
C ARG A 432 0.86 -15.51 17.64
N VAL A 433 0.89 -15.65 16.33
CA VAL A 433 0.59 -14.56 15.40
C VAL A 433 -0.78 -14.77 14.77
N LYS A 434 -1.57 -13.71 14.71
CA LYS A 434 -2.84 -13.65 13.99
C LYS A 434 -2.86 -12.46 13.05
N ILE A 435 -3.22 -12.69 11.80
CA ILE A 435 -3.53 -11.63 10.84
C ILE A 435 -4.96 -11.15 11.09
N GLU A 436 -5.13 -9.87 11.38
CA GLU A 436 -6.42 -9.26 11.74
C GLU A 436 -7.14 -8.61 10.54
N SER A 437 -6.40 -8.19 9.50
CA SER A 437 -6.93 -7.58 8.26
C SER A 437 -6.38 -8.29 7.01
N TYR A 438 -6.93 -8.04 5.82
CA TYR A 438 -6.47 -8.74 4.62
C TYR A 438 -5.03 -8.33 4.23
N ILE A 439 -4.28 -9.23 3.61
CA ILE A 439 -3.00 -8.95 2.96
C ILE A 439 -3.28 -8.33 1.59
N ASN A 440 -2.72 -7.15 1.32
CA ASN A 440 -2.87 -6.50 0.03
C ASN A 440 -2.45 -7.45 -1.11
N ASN A 441 -3.29 -7.57 -2.14
CA ASN A 441 -3.14 -8.49 -3.28
C ASN A 441 -3.30 -9.98 -2.98
N LEU A 442 -3.73 -10.38 -1.78
CA LEU A 442 -3.96 -11.78 -1.46
C LEU A 442 -5.42 -12.01 -1.05
N HIS A 443 -6.21 -12.66 -1.91
CA HIS A 443 -7.64 -12.84 -1.68
C HIS A 443 -7.91 -13.65 -0.38
N PRO A 444 -8.66 -13.10 0.61
CA PRO A 444 -8.76 -13.67 1.96
C PRO A 444 -9.51 -15.02 2.04
N ILE A 445 -10.49 -15.26 1.16
CA ILE A 445 -11.20 -16.54 1.11
C ILE A 445 -10.46 -17.59 0.27
N GLN A 446 -10.14 -17.26 -0.99
CA GLN A 446 -9.46 -18.18 -1.92
C GLN A 446 -8.11 -18.67 -1.39
N HIS A 447 -7.36 -17.82 -0.70
CA HIS A 447 -6.01 -18.13 -0.19
C HIS A 447 -5.97 -18.32 1.32
N LYS A 448 -7.10 -18.70 1.96
CA LYS A 448 -7.20 -18.82 3.42
C LYS A 448 -6.09 -19.69 4.06
N GLN A 449 -5.69 -20.77 3.40
CA GLN A 449 -4.60 -21.62 3.89
C GLN A 449 -3.24 -20.91 3.84
N LEU A 450 -2.99 -20.10 2.80
CA LEU A 450 -1.75 -19.32 2.70
C LEU A 450 -1.66 -18.27 3.82
N TYR A 451 -2.77 -17.63 4.21
CA TYR A 451 -2.79 -16.75 5.39
C TYR A 451 -2.33 -17.46 6.66
N GLN A 452 -2.82 -18.68 6.92
CA GLN A 452 -2.41 -19.49 8.08
C GLN A 452 -0.93 -19.86 8.02
N VAL A 453 -0.40 -20.17 6.84
CA VAL A 453 1.03 -20.44 6.67
C VAL A 453 1.86 -19.18 6.91
N ILE A 454 1.43 -18.02 6.42
CA ILE A 454 2.10 -16.74 6.65
C ILE A 454 2.08 -16.37 8.13
N GLU A 455 0.97 -16.58 8.86
CA GLU A 455 0.88 -16.44 10.32
C GLU A 455 1.95 -17.30 11.02
N ASN A 456 2.02 -18.58 10.66
CA ASN A 456 2.98 -19.52 11.25
C ASN A 456 4.43 -19.13 10.95
N ILE A 457 4.76 -18.70 9.73
CA ILE A 457 6.11 -18.25 9.39
C ILE A 457 6.44 -16.95 10.14
N CYS A 458 5.53 -15.96 10.13
CA CYS A 458 5.72 -14.69 10.81
C CYS A 458 5.97 -14.90 12.31
N GLN A 459 5.25 -15.81 12.96
CA GLN A 459 5.49 -16.22 14.35
C GLN A 459 6.95 -16.60 14.62
N HIS A 460 7.62 -17.30 13.70
CA HIS A 460 9.03 -17.65 13.85
C HIS A 460 9.98 -16.46 13.57
N PHE A 461 9.54 -15.46 12.79
CA PHE A 461 10.30 -14.23 12.55
C PHE A 461 10.23 -13.22 13.70
N ILE A 462 9.21 -13.28 14.56
CA ILE A 462 9.03 -12.34 15.68
C ILE A 462 10.28 -12.23 16.59
N PRO A 463 10.94 -13.33 17.01
CA PRO A 463 12.17 -13.25 17.78
C PRO A 463 13.34 -12.62 17.01
N LEU A 464 13.46 -12.86 15.71
CA LEU A 464 14.50 -12.22 14.88
C LEU A 464 14.28 -10.71 14.76
N PHE A 465 13.03 -10.27 14.55
CA PHE A 465 12.70 -8.84 14.58
C PHE A 465 13.01 -8.21 15.94
N SER A 466 12.67 -8.89 17.03
CA SER A 466 12.96 -8.45 18.40
C SER A 466 14.47 -8.21 18.62
N LYS A 467 15.31 -9.12 18.11
CA LYS A 467 16.78 -8.99 18.14
C LYS A 467 17.28 -7.80 17.31
N VAL A 468 16.80 -7.63 16.08
CA VAL A 468 17.17 -6.48 15.22
C VAL A 468 16.75 -5.15 15.85
N LEU A 469 15.55 -5.07 16.44
CA LEU A 469 15.10 -3.86 17.12
C LEU A 469 15.90 -3.56 18.39
N THR A 470 16.31 -4.59 19.14
CA THR A 470 17.20 -4.43 20.30
C THR A 470 18.55 -3.86 19.85
N ASP A 471 19.15 -4.46 18.82
CA ASP A 471 20.41 -4.00 18.23
C ASP A 471 20.30 -2.58 17.65
N LEU A 472 19.16 -2.19 17.09
CA LEU A 472 18.92 -0.84 16.60
C LEU A 472 18.97 0.22 17.72
N ILE A 473 18.63 -0.14 18.94
CA ILE A 473 18.75 0.75 20.11
C ILE A 473 20.18 0.73 20.64
N ASP A 474 20.75 -0.46 20.81
CA ASP A 474 22.07 -0.64 21.42
C ASP A 474 23.21 -0.12 20.54
N ASN A 475 23.11 -0.31 19.22
CA ASN A 475 24.13 0.09 18.25
C ASN A 475 24.12 1.59 17.91
N GLN A 476 23.27 2.41 18.53
CA GLN A 476 23.34 3.86 18.36
C GLN A 476 24.61 4.44 18.96
N ASN A 477 25.06 3.87 20.09
CA ASN A 477 26.22 4.35 20.84
C ASN A 477 27.36 3.33 20.92
N LYS A 478 27.27 2.22 20.17
CA LYS A 478 28.33 1.21 20.14
C LYS A 478 29.57 1.81 19.44
N PRO A 479 30.72 1.91 20.11
CA PRO A 479 31.93 2.44 19.49
C PRO A 479 32.46 1.48 18.41
N ASN A 480 33.21 2.04 17.47
CA ASN A 480 33.99 1.27 16.51
C ASN A 480 35.04 0.40 17.21
N ARG A 481 35.43 -0.72 16.59
CA ARG A 481 36.43 -1.66 17.14
C ARG A 481 37.81 -1.00 17.26
N ILE A 482 38.10 -0.08 16.34
CA ILE A 482 39.33 0.71 16.32
C ILE A 482 38.98 2.18 16.55
N ILE A 483 39.61 2.77 17.56
CA ILE A 483 39.53 4.22 17.82
C ILE A 483 40.64 4.87 17.01
N VAL A 484 40.27 5.80 16.13
CA VAL A 484 41.20 6.55 15.29
C VAL A 484 41.34 7.96 15.83
N ASP A 485 42.58 8.40 16.06
CA ASP A 485 42.92 9.77 16.43
C ASP A 485 43.70 10.40 15.25
N PRO A 486 43.06 11.27 14.45
CA PRO A 486 43.68 11.81 13.24
C PRO A 486 44.93 12.65 13.54
N TYR A 487 44.99 13.29 14.71
CA TYR A 487 46.13 14.13 15.09
C TYR A 487 47.34 13.33 15.60
N LYS A 488 47.24 12.00 15.60
CA LYS A 488 48.31 11.08 16.05
C LYS A 488 48.63 9.98 15.04
N TRP A 489 48.01 9.98 13.87
CA TRP A 489 48.26 8.95 12.86
C TRP A 489 49.51 9.21 12.01
N TYR A 490 50.26 10.27 12.27
CA TYR A 490 51.57 10.51 11.67
C TYR A 490 52.68 10.42 12.71
N GLU A 491 53.85 9.94 12.30
CA GLU A 491 55.06 10.07 13.13
C GLU A 491 55.38 11.55 13.34
N ASN A 492 55.51 11.98 14.59
CA ASN A 492 55.98 13.34 14.90
C ASN A 492 57.45 13.43 14.45
N GLU A 493 57.74 14.31 13.49
CA GLU A 493 59.13 14.66 13.20
C GLU A 493 59.75 15.28 14.44
N SER A 494 60.62 14.52 15.11
CA SER A 494 61.55 15.09 16.05
C SER A 494 62.54 15.95 15.27
N SER A 495 62.20 17.24 15.11
CA SER A 495 63.13 18.36 14.89
C SER A 495 64.41 18.02 14.12
N SER A 496 64.35 17.96 12.80
CA SER A 496 65.52 18.33 11.98
C SER A 496 65.32 19.75 11.48
N SER A 497 65.76 20.68 12.33
CA SER A 497 66.08 22.04 11.91
C SER A 497 66.99 22.02 10.68
N SER A 498 66.49 22.51 9.55
CA SER A 498 67.29 23.33 8.66
C SER A 498 66.39 24.40 8.07
N SER A 499 66.45 25.57 8.71
CA SER A 499 66.15 26.86 8.12
C SER A 499 66.62 26.91 6.67
N ASN A 500 65.69 27.16 5.75
CA ASN A 500 65.89 28.12 4.67
C ASN A 500 64.51 28.71 4.37
N GLU A 501 64.34 29.96 4.80
CA GLU A 501 63.43 30.90 4.18
C GLU A 501 63.74 30.90 2.67
N ASP A 502 62.77 30.56 1.83
CA ASP A 502 62.41 31.33 0.62
C ASP A 502 61.48 30.52 -0.30
N HIS A 503 60.47 31.25 -0.79
CA HIS A 503 59.52 30.97 -1.88
C HIS A 503 58.12 30.45 -1.51
N GLU A 504 57.21 31.42 -1.48
CA GLU A 504 55.79 31.29 -1.81
C GLU A 504 55.62 30.51 -3.12
N ASP A 505 55.15 29.26 -3.04
CA ASP A 505 54.53 28.56 -4.16
C ASP A 505 53.24 27.91 -3.61
N ASP A 506 52.10 28.52 -3.94
CA ASP A 506 50.74 28.15 -3.48
C ASP A 506 50.25 26.79 -4.05
N ASN A 507 51.16 25.84 -4.33
CA ASN A 507 50.87 24.54 -4.97
C ASN A 507 51.40 23.30 -4.22
N ASP A 508 51.96 23.43 -3.01
CA ASP A 508 52.72 22.34 -2.37
C ASP A 508 52.09 21.71 -1.11
N ASP A 509 50.81 22.00 -0.79
CA ASP A 509 50.18 21.49 0.45
C ASP A 509 49.83 19.99 0.39
N ASP A 510 49.37 19.50 -0.78
CA ASP A 510 49.16 18.05 -0.99
C ASP A 510 50.48 17.26 -0.81
N ASN A 511 51.63 17.87 -1.13
CA ASN A 511 52.93 17.20 -1.10
C ASN A 511 53.43 16.94 0.33
N HIS A 512 53.03 17.76 1.30
CA HIS A 512 53.49 17.65 2.69
C HIS A 512 53.01 16.34 3.36
N HIS A 513 51.76 15.93 3.13
CA HIS A 513 51.19 14.72 3.74
C HIS A 513 51.71 13.43 3.09
N HIS A 514 51.94 13.42 1.77
CA HIS A 514 52.39 12.22 1.03
C HIS A 514 53.77 11.73 1.46
N HIS A 515 54.60 12.57 2.09
CA HIS A 515 55.93 12.20 2.59
C HIS A 515 55.95 11.74 4.05
N ARG A 516 54.83 11.87 4.78
CA ARG A 516 54.72 11.48 6.19
C ARG A 516 54.36 10.01 6.33
N THR A 517 55.03 9.31 7.24
CA THR A 517 54.71 7.92 7.55
C THR A 517 53.44 7.84 8.40
N ILE A 518 52.43 7.11 7.91
CA ILE A 518 51.19 6.87 8.65
C ILE A 518 51.38 5.73 9.65
N ILE A 519 51.07 6.01 10.91
CA ILE A 519 50.93 5.04 11.99
C ILE A 519 49.52 4.45 11.90
N GLN A 520 49.44 3.21 11.42
CA GLN A 520 48.18 2.49 11.31
C GLN A 520 47.53 2.33 12.70
N PRO A 521 46.26 2.74 12.87
CA PRO A 521 45.56 2.56 14.13
C PRO A 521 45.33 1.07 14.36
N ASP A 522 45.52 0.64 15.60
CA ASP A 522 45.43 -0.77 15.97
C ASP A 522 44.33 -1.00 17.00
N VAL A 523 43.92 -2.26 17.15
CA VAL A 523 42.87 -2.64 18.09
C VAL A 523 43.33 -2.44 19.53
N GLY A 524 42.39 -2.06 20.41
CA GLY A 524 42.58 -2.13 21.85
C GLY A 524 42.52 -3.56 22.39
N GLU A 525 42.47 -3.71 23.71
CA GLU A 525 42.08 -4.98 24.31
C GLU A 525 40.60 -5.26 24.01
N PHE A 526 40.27 -6.51 23.66
CA PHE A 526 38.88 -6.90 23.49
C PHE A 526 38.18 -6.95 24.85
N HIS A 527 37.06 -6.24 24.95
CA HIS A 527 36.16 -6.34 26.08
C HIS A 527 34.81 -6.85 25.58
N MET A 528 34.31 -7.91 26.22
CA MET A 528 33.02 -8.47 25.87
C MET A 528 31.93 -7.40 26.07
N PRO A 529 31.14 -7.08 25.03
CA PRO A 529 30.05 -6.12 25.16
C PRO A 529 29.07 -6.56 26.26
N SER A 530 28.66 -5.62 27.10
CA SER A 530 27.61 -5.86 28.08
C SER A 530 26.28 -6.07 27.36
N LEU A 531 25.64 -7.22 27.60
CA LEU A 531 24.26 -7.46 27.16
C LEU A 531 23.37 -6.38 27.79
N THR A 532 22.70 -5.57 26.98
CA THR A 532 21.89 -4.46 27.48
C THR A 532 20.62 -4.99 28.16
N ASN A 533 20.01 -4.16 29.01
CA ASN A 533 18.69 -4.43 29.58
C ASN A 533 17.56 -4.04 28.60
N SER A 534 17.88 -3.53 27.41
CA SER A 534 16.96 -2.92 26.43
C SER A 534 16.28 -3.94 25.52
N ASN A 535 16.04 -5.17 26.00
CA ASN A 535 15.52 -6.25 25.17
C ASN A 535 14.10 -5.91 24.67
N ILE A 536 13.98 -5.65 23.38
CA ILE A 536 12.71 -5.32 22.73
C ILE A 536 11.95 -6.61 22.49
N ASP A 537 10.85 -6.83 23.22
CA ASP A 537 9.96 -7.97 23.01
C ASP A 537 8.72 -7.54 22.21
N LEU A 538 8.50 -8.17 21.07
CA LEU A 538 7.34 -7.93 20.21
C LEU A 538 6.11 -8.78 20.58
N ARG A 539 6.19 -9.67 21.57
CA ARG A 539 5.04 -10.44 22.06
C ARG A 539 4.04 -9.56 22.79
N GLY A 540 2.76 -9.84 22.63
CA GLY A 540 1.67 -9.07 23.22
C GLY A 540 1.38 -7.74 22.51
N ARG A 541 1.87 -7.55 21.28
CA ARG A 541 1.79 -6.29 20.53
C ARG A 541 1.00 -6.43 19.23
N LYS A 542 0.41 -5.31 18.80
CA LYS A 542 -0.12 -5.16 17.45
C LYS A 542 0.93 -4.53 16.55
N LEU A 543 1.15 -5.13 15.39
CA LEU A 543 2.17 -4.76 14.42
C LEU A 543 1.52 -4.50 13.06
N GLN A 544 2.14 -3.61 12.28
CA GLN A 544 1.81 -3.40 10.89
C GLN A 544 2.93 -4.00 10.03
N ILE A 545 2.58 -4.93 9.15
CA ILE A 545 3.57 -5.65 8.31
C ILE A 545 3.09 -5.65 6.87
N ILE A 546 3.98 -5.24 5.96
CA ILE A 546 3.75 -5.36 4.52
C ILE A 546 4.33 -6.70 4.06
N VAL A 547 3.53 -7.51 3.37
CA VAL A 547 3.93 -8.84 2.90
C VAL A 547 4.24 -8.80 1.42
N LYS A 548 5.33 -9.44 1.00
CA LYS A 548 5.71 -9.61 -0.41
C LYS A 548 6.10 -11.06 -0.71
N LEU A 549 5.64 -11.57 -1.85
CA LEU A 549 6.03 -12.86 -2.41
C LEU A 549 6.49 -12.63 -3.85
N ALA A 550 7.70 -13.07 -4.17
CA ALA A 550 8.27 -12.91 -5.50
C ALA A 550 9.20 -14.07 -5.85
N ASN A 551 9.27 -14.36 -7.15
CA ASN A 551 10.15 -15.38 -7.70
C ASN A 551 11.11 -14.73 -8.71
N ILE A 552 12.38 -15.13 -8.67
CA ILE A 552 13.31 -14.93 -9.77
C ILE A 552 13.38 -16.24 -10.55
N ILE A 553 13.14 -16.16 -11.87
CA ILE A 553 13.11 -17.29 -12.80
C ILE A 553 14.15 -17.03 -13.88
N LEU A 554 15.07 -17.99 -14.04
CA LEU A 554 16.08 -18.00 -15.08
C LEU A 554 15.77 -19.13 -16.07
N THR A 555 15.98 -18.86 -17.35
CA THR A 555 15.74 -19.81 -18.44
C THR A 555 17.01 -19.96 -19.27
N PRO A 556 17.19 -21.05 -20.04
CA PRO A 556 18.32 -21.17 -20.95
C PRO A 556 18.47 -20.00 -21.93
N THR A 557 17.35 -19.36 -22.31
CA THR A 557 17.33 -18.16 -23.17
C THR A 557 17.61 -16.86 -22.43
N ASN A 558 17.42 -16.82 -21.11
CA ASN A 558 17.72 -15.68 -20.25
C ASN A 558 18.39 -16.15 -18.95
N PRO A 559 19.68 -16.57 -19.03
CA PRO A 559 20.30 -17.44 -18.03
C PRO A 559 20.94 -16.70 -16.85
N ALA A 560 21.01 -15.36 -16.88
CA ALA A 560 21.68 -14.55 -15.89
C ALA A 560 20.77 -13.43 -15.38
N TYR A 561 20.71 -13.28 -14.06
CA TYR A 561 20.12 -12.13 -13.39
C TYR A 561 21.21 -11.09 -13.12
N PRO A 562 21.08 -9.84 -13.60
CA PRO A 562 22.13 -8.82 -13.50
C PRO A 562 22.31 -8.25 -12.09
N GLY A 563 21.45 -8.61 -11.13
CA GLY A 563 21.43 -8.03 -9.79
C GLY A 563 20.41 -6.90 -9.64
N GLY A 564 20.22 -6.46 -8.40
CA GLY A 564 19.40 -5.32 -8.04
C GLY A 564 20.21 -4.02 -7.92
N VAL A 565 19.51 -2.90 -7.81
CA VAL A 565 20.10 -1.60 -7.49
C VAL A 565 20.22 -1.42 -5.97
N TRP A 566 21.11 -0.54 -5.52
CA TRP A 566 21.18 -0.14 -4.12
C TRP A 566 19.89 0.60 -3.72
N HIS A 567 19.20 0.09 -2.69
CA HIS A 567 17.98 0.68 -2.18
C HIS A 567 17.76 0.36 -0.69
N ILE A 568 16.91 1.16 -0.06
CA ILE A 568 16.23 0.86 1.21
C ILE A 568 14.78 0.50 0.89
N GLU A 569 14.08 -0.14 1.82
CA GLU A 569 12.70 -0.54 1.60
C GLU A 569 11.73 0.61 1.87
N GLY A 570 10.84 0.86 0.91
CA GLY A 570 9.82 1.90 0.99
C GLY A 570 10.36 3.33 0.97
N MET A 571 9.46 4.25 1.28
CA MET A 571 9.67 5.67 1.51
C MET A 571 9.27 5.98 2.96
N GLU A 572 9.42 7.23 3.38
CA GLU A 572 9.14 7.63 4.76
C GLU A 572 7.66 7.40 5.14
N ASN A 573 6.74 7.45 4.17
CA ASN A 573 5.31 7.17 4.37
C ASN A 573 5.04 5.75 4.93
N GLU A 574 5.88 4.77 4.59
CA GLU A 574 5.70 3.39 5.04
C GLU A 574 6.30 3.11 6.41
N HIS A 575 7.18 4.00 6.92
CA HIS A 575 7.88 3.83 8.20
C HIS A 575 8.48 2.42 8.41
N ILE A 576 9.02 1.80 7.35
CA ILE A 576 9.63 0.47 7.46
C ILE A 576 10.91 0.57 8.28
N ILE A 577 10.98 -0.17 9.39
CA ILE A 577 12.12 -0.16 10.31
C ILE A 577 13.03 -1.37 10.14
N ALA A 578 12.47 -2.51 9.71
CA ALA A 578 13.23 -3.74 9.50
C ALA A 578 12.61 -4.60 8.40
N THR A 579 13.44 -5.40 7.75
CA THR A 579 13.06 -6.30 6.66
C THR A 579 13.44 -7.72 7.01
N GLY A 580 12.46 -8.63 6.97
CA GLY A 580 12.65 -10.06 7.14
C GLY A 580 12.42 -10.81 5.83
N ILE A 581 13.38 -11.61 5.39
CA ILE A 581 13.33 -12.38 4.14
C ILE A 581 13.47 -13.88 4.46
N TYR A 582 12.57 -14.69 3.92
CA TYR A 582 12.67 -16.14 3.90
C TYR A 582 12.96 -16.65 2.48
N TYR A 583 14.13 -17.24 2.29
CA TYR A 583 14.59 -17.89 1.05
C TYR A 583 14.06 -19.32 0.99
N TYR A 584 12.78 -19.49 0.69
CA TYR A 584 12.11 -20.78 0.88
C TYR A 584 12.38 -21.81 -0.22
N PHE A 585 12.86 -21.41 -1.40
CA PHE A 585 13.16 -22.35 -2.48
C PHE A 585 14.20 -21.80 -3.46
N ASN A 586 15.30 -22.53 -3.68
CA ASN A 586 16.33 -22.22 -4.67
C ASN A 586 16.67 -23.47 -5.50
N SER A 587 16.57 -23.39 -6.82
CA SER A 587 16.90 -24.49 -7.74
C SER A 587 17.74 -24.03 -8.93
N ASN A 588 18.75 -24.83 -9.31
CA ASN A 588 19.58 -24.63 -10.49
C ASN A 588 20.18 -23.21 -10.70
N ILE A 589 20.51 -22.50 -9.61
CA ILE A 589 21.19 -21.20 -9.65
C ILE A 589 22.55 -21.25 -8.95
N THR A 590 23.50 -20.45 -9.42
CA THR A 590 24.77 -20.20 -8.71
C THR A 590 24.50 -19.55 -7.35
N GLN A 591 25.53 -19.41 -6.53
CA GLN A 591 25.40 -18.70 -5.26
C GLN A 591 24.84 -17.28 -5.52
N SER A 592 23.85 -16.87 -4.73
CA SER A 592 23.26 -15.53 -4.75
C SER A 592 23.51 -14.88 -3.40
N ASN A 593 23.91 -13.61 -3.41
CA ASN A 593 24.25 -12.86 -2.20
C ASN A 593 23.37 -11.61 -2.07
N LEU A 594 23.13 -11.18 -0.83
CA LEU A 594 22.58 -9.86 -0.50
C LEU A 594 23.72 -9.02 0.06
N GLN A 595 24.00 -7.88 -0.57
CA GLN A 595 25.10 -6.99 -0.18
C GLN A 595 24.56 -5.80 0.60
N PHE A 596 25.31 -5.33 1.59
CA PHE A 596 24.92 -4.23 2.47
C PHE A 596 25.96 -3.10 2.43
N ARG A 597 25.49 -1.86 2.42
CA ARG A 597 26.29 -0.65 2.65
C ARG A 597 25.56 0.31 3.59
N THR A 598 26.31 1.21 4.21
CA THR A 598 25.76 2.27 5.07
C THR A 598 26.28 3.63 4.64
N ALA A 599 25.46 4.66 4.79
CA ALA A 599 25.93 6.04 4.77
C ALA A 599 26.81 6.29 6.01
N ILE A 600 27.86 7.08 5.83
CA ILE A 600 28.77 7.49 6.90
C ILE A 600 28.81 9.01 7.02
N CYS A 601 29.11 9.49 8.22
CA CYS A 601 29.45 10.89 8.41
C CYS A 601 30.91 11.14 7.99
N GLU A 602 31.26 12.41 7.84
CA GLU A 602 32.66 12.79 7.62
C GLU A 602 33.51 12.34 8.83
N PRO A 603 34.69 11.74 8.60
CA PRO A 603 35.62 11.47 9.68
C PRO A 603 36.14 12.79 10.28
N ASN A 604 36.70 12.74 11.49
CA ASN A 604 37.58 13.81 11.95
C ASN A 604 38.94 13.64 11.27
N TYR A 605 39.54 14.74 10.78
CA TYR A 605 40.87 14.75 10.16
C TYR A 605 41.57 16.12 10.35
N GLU A 606 42.89 16.17 10.12
CA GLU A 606 43.64 17.43 10.00
C GLU A 606 43.29 18.09 8.66
N GLN A 607 43.04 19.41 8.63
CA GLN A 607 42.61 20.11 7.42
C GLN A 607 43.54 19.78 6.23
N ASP A 608 42.96 19.53 5.05
CA ASP A 608 43.67 19.16 3.81
C ASP A 608 44.41 17.79 3.82
N ASP A 609 44.28 16.98 4.88
CA ASP A 609 44.91 15.65 4.99
C ASP A 609 44.23 14.56 4.15
N ARG A 610 44.30 14.70 2.82
CA ARG A 610 43.73 13.71 1.88
C ARG A 610 44.36 12.33 2.01
N TYR A 611 45.68 12.29 2.20
CA TYR A 611 46.46 11.06 2.24
C TYR A 611 46.15 10.23 3.49
N GLY A 612 46.03 10.86 4.66
CA GLY A 612 45.65 10.21 5.91
C GLY A 612 44.26 9.59 5.84
N VAL A 613 43.28 10.35 5.34
CA VAL A 613 41.89 9.91 5.24
C VAL A 613 41.71 8.74 4.27
N ASP A 614 42.31 8.81 3.07
CA ASP A 614 42.26 7.70 2.10
C ASP A 614 42.95 6.45 2.66
N THR A 615 44.13 6.62 3.27
CA THR A 615 44.88 5.48 3.79
C THR A 615 44.18 4.77 4.96
N ILE A 616 43.52 5.52 5.85
CA ILE A 616 42.88 4.95 7.05
C ILE A 616 41.46 4.46 6.78
N TYR A 617 40.66 5.22 6.04
CA TYR A 617 39.23 4.94 5.83
C TYR A 617 38.89 4.48 4.41
N GLY A 618 39.77 4.69 3.43
CA GLY A 618 39.51 4.47 2.01
C GLY A 618 38.54 5.50 1.42
N LEU A 619 38.51 6.71 2.00
CA LEU A 619 37.65 7.80 1.57
C LEU A 619 38.50 8.84 0.83
N GLN A 620 38.10 9.17 -0.39
CA GLN A 620 38.80 10.15 -1.23
C GLN A 620 37.94 11.39 -1.42
N ASP A 621 38.60 12.52 -1.67
CA ASP A 621 37.93 13.79 -1.98
C ASP A 621 36.94 13.62 -3.14
N GLU A 622 35.78 14.27 -3.03
CA GLU A 622 34.67 14.24 -4.00
C GLU A 622 34.05 12.85 -4.24
N LEU A 623 34.44 11.81 -3.48
CA LEU A 623 33.81 10.49 -3.55
C LEU A 623 32.64 10.34 -2.56
N PRO A 624 31.71 9.40 -2.84
CA PRO A 624 30.58 9.07 -1.97
C PRO A 624 30.93 8.73 -0.51
N LEU A 625 30.26 9.39 0.45
CA LEU A 625 30.31 9.05 1.88
C LEU A 625 29.47 7.80 2.24
N ASN A 626 29.89 6.63 1.75
CA ASN A 626 29.37 5.32 2.18
C ASN A 626 30.48 4.29 2.37
N GLN A 627 30.17 3.24 3.15
CA GLN A 627 31.02 2.06 3.30
C GLN A 627 30.24 0.78 3.03
N LEU A 628 30.84 -0.09 2.22
CA LEU A 628 30.38 -1.47 2.05
C LEU A 628 30.61 -2.23 3.37
N LEU A 629 29.55 -2.80 3.94
CA LEU A 629 29.62 -3.55 5.19
C LEU A 629 30.03 -5.00 4.92
N GLY A 630 29.36 -5.64 3.95
CA GLY A 630 29.54 -7.06 3.70
C GLY A 630 28.48 -7.63 2.77
N GLU A 631 28.47 -8.97 2.71
CA GLU A 631 27.45 -9.70 1.97
C GLU A 631 27.05 -10.99 2.68
N VAL A 632 25.77 -11.35 2.53
CA VAL A 632 25.19 -12.55 3.12
C VAL A 632 24.74 -13.48 2.00
N ILE A 633 25.18 -14.74 2.07
CA ILE A 633 24.75 -15.79 1.15
C ILE A 633 23.24 -16.02 1.31
N THR A 634 22.47 -16.07 0.23
CA THR A 634 21.00 -16.21 0.25
C THR A 634 20.56 -17.61 -0.17
N GLN A 635 21.06 -18.62 0.56
CA GLN A 635 20.76 -20.03 0.30
C GLN A 635 19.34 -20.42 0.69
N GLU A 636 18.88 -21.58 0.22
CA GLU A 636 17.58 -22.13 0.58
C GLU A 636 17.49 -22.36 2.10
N ASN A 637 16.29 -22.15 2.66
CA ASN A 637 15.93 -22.18 4.07
C ASN A 637 16.43 -21.01 4.92
N ARG A 638 17.29 -20.14 4.39
CA ARG A 638 17.77 -18.98 5.13
C ARG A 638 16.63 -18.00 5.43
N CYS A 639 16.47 -17.70 6.71
CA CYS A 639 15.73 -16.55 7.21
C CYS A 639 16.73 -15.47 7.56
N LEU A 640 16.49 -14.25 7.11
CA LEU A 640 17.37 -13.10 7.30
C LEU A 640 16.53 -11.92 7.76
N VAL A 641 16.93 -11.22 8.82
CA VAL A 641 16.31 -9.97 9.26
C VAL A 641 17.39 -8.91 9.43
N PHE A 642 17.16 -7.73 8.86
CA PHE A 642 18.09 -6.61 8.93
C PHE A 642 17.34 -5.28 9.11
N PRO A 643 17.99 -4.26 9.71
CA PRO A 643 17.39 -2.94 9.83
C PRO A 643 17.30 -2.24 8.48
N ASN A 644 16.24 -1.45 8.27
CA ASN A 644 16.08 -0.65 7.05
C ASN A 644 17.07 0.53 6.96
N LEU A 645 17.97 0.67 7.94
CA LEU A 645 19.13 1.56 7.89
C LEU A 645 20.21 1.10 6.90
N TYR A 646 20.29 -0.20 6.64
CA TYR A 646 21.28 -0.73 5.71
C TYR A 646 20.72 -0.72 4.30
N GLN A 647 21.36 0.08 3.45
CA GLN A 647 21.08 0.02 2.04
C GLN A 647 21.61 -1.29 1.49
N HIS A 648 20.80 -1.95 0.68
CA HIS A 648 21.13 -3.28 0.21
C HIS A 648 20.85 -3.46 -1.27
N ARG A 649 21.46 -4.49 -1.85
CA ARG A 649 21.19 -4.95 -3.21
C ARG A 649 21.37 -6.45 -3.35
N VAL A 650 20.63 -7.03 -4.28
CA VAL A 650 20.83 -8.43 -4.69
C VAL A 650 22.02 -8.48 -5.65
N ALA A 651 23.02 -9.32 -5.36
CA ALA A 651 24.16 -9.54 -6.26
C ALA A 651 23.74 -10.31 -7.53
N PRO A 652 24.47 -10.17 -8.66
CA PRO A 652 24.22 -10.95 -9.86
C PRO A 652 24.36 -12.46 -9.62
N PHE A 653 23.58 -13.28 -10.32
CA PHE A 653 23.71 -14.73 -10.32
C PHE A 653 23.16 -15.33 -11.61
N GLN A 654 23.49 -16.59 -11.91
CA GLN A 654 23.12 -17.25 -13.16
C GLN A 654 22.72 -18.71 -12.95
N LEU A 655 22.32 -19.39 -14.03
CA LEU A 655 22.07 -20.83 -14.00
C LEU A 655 23.34 -21.62 -13.66
N LYS A 656 23.19 -22.67 -12.82
CA LYS A 656 24.25 -23.66 -12.57
C LYS A 656 24.45 -24.58 -13.77
N ASP A 657 23.36 -25.18 -14.23
CA ASP A 657 23.24 -25.87 -15.50
C ASP A 657 22.51 -24.97 -16.50
N PRO A 658 23.20 -24.37 -17.49
CA PRO A 658 22.59 -23.47 -18.47
C PRO A 658 21.52 -24.11 -19.36
N THR A 659 21.39 -25.45 -19.36
CA THR A 659 20.41 -26.17 -20.19
C THR A 659 19.05 -26.34 -19.52
N GLN A 660 18.96 -26.12 -18.21
CA GLN A 660 17.74 -26.28 -17.43
C GLN A 660 17.30 -24.94 -16.84
N PRO A 661 15.99 -24.72 -16.60
CA PRO A 661 15.54 -23.53 -15.88
C PRO A 661 16.01 -23.55 -14.41
N GLY A 662 16.05 -22.38 -13.79
CA GLY A 662 16.43 -22.19 -12.39
C GLY A 662 15.56 -21.14 -11.72
N GLN A 663 15.39 -21.25 -10.40
CA GLN A 663 14.48 -20.42 -9.63
C GLN A 663 15.04 -20.04 -8.26
N ARG A 664 14.66 -18.86 -7.79
CA ARG A 664 14.83 -18.37 -6.41
C ARG A 664 13.52 -17.78 -5.96
N LYS A 665 12.94 -18.28 -4.88
CA LYS A 665 11.64 -17.84 -4.37
C LYS A 665 11.75 -17.30 -2.95
N ILE A 666 11.10 -16.16 -2.70
CA ILE A 666 11.19 -15.46 -1.42
C ILE A 666 9.82 -15.04 -0.87
N LEU A 667 9.70 -15.08 0.46
CA LEU A 667 8.65 -14.43 1.23
C LEU A 667 9.31 -13.32 2.05
N VAL A 668 8.75 -12.11 2.03
CA VAL A 668 9.30 -10.94 2.69
C VAL A 668 8.27 -10.30 3.60
N PHE A 669 8.72 -9.89 4.78
CA PHE A 669 8.00 -9.10 5.77
C PHE A 669 8.72 -7.76 5.94
N PHE A 670 8.08 -6.66 5.56
CA PHE A 670 8.54 -5.33 5.91
C PHE A 670 7.81 -4.88 7.17
N LEU A 671 8.53 -4.83 8.29
CA LEU A 671 8.00 -4.40 9.57
C LEU A 671 7.94 -2.87 9.59
N VAL A 672 6.73 -2.34 9.70
CA VAL A 672 6.50 -0.92 10.00
C VAL A 672 6.92 -0.66 11.46
N ASP A 673 7.49 0.50 11.74
CA ASP A 673 7.85 0.94 13.09
C ASP A 673 6.70 0.65 14.08
N PRO A 674 6.89 -0.23 15.06
CA PRO A 674 5.83 -0.61 15.99
C PRO A 674 5.26 0.55 16.81
N THR A 675 5.98 1.68 16.91
CA THR A 675 5.55 2.89 17.62
C THR A 675 4.70 3.84 16.78
N ILE A 676 4.55 3.57 15.49
CA ILE A 676 3.83 4.42 14.54
C ILE A 676 2.72 3.60 13.88
N ARG A 677 1.58 4.25 13.62
CA ARG A 677 0.44 3.65 12.93
C ARG A 677 0.17 4.44 11.66
N ILE A 678 0.13 3.74 10.52
CA ILE A 678 -0.20 4.31 9.21
C ILE A 678 -1.49 3.69 8.65
N LEU A 679 -1.99 4.22 7.54
CA LEU A 679 -3.12 3.64 6.81
C LEU A 679 -2.80 2.18 6.46
N SER A 680 -3.73 1.28 6.75
CA SER A 680 -3.56 -0.17 6.59
C SER A 680 -4.80 -0.78 5.94
N THR A 681 -4.74 -2.08 5.67
CA THR A 681 -5.89 -2.84 5.16
C THR A 681 -7.06 -2.97 6.15
N ALA A 682 -6.89 -2.50 7.39
CA ALA A 682 -8.00 -2.31 8.33
C ALA A 682 -8.80 -1.03 8.07
N HIS A 683 -8.25 -0.09 7.29
CA HIS A 683 -8.88 1.18 6.94
C HIS A 683 -9.28 1.23 5.46
N ILE A 684 -8.50 0.58 4.60
CA ILE A 684 -8.69 0.58 3.15
C ILE A 684 -9.38 -0.74 2.77
N PRO A 685 -10.56 -0.73 2.14
CA PRO A 685 -11.18 -1.93 1.60
C PRO A 685 -10.37 -2.51 0.44
N PRO A 686 -10.52 -3.82 0.12
CA PRO A 686 -9.91 -4.38 -1.06
C PRO A 686 -10.29 -3.59 -2.32
N GLN A 687 -9.28 -3.25 -3.11
CA GLN A 687 -9.40 -2.35 -4.26
C GLN A 687 -9.55 -3.11 -5.58
N GLN A 688 -9.53 -4.45 -5.54
CA GLN A 688 -9.49 -5.33 -6.71
C GLN A 688 -10.87 -5.48 -7.35
N SER A 689 -11.07 -4.91 -8.55
CA SER A 689 -12.38 -4.98 -9.22
C SER A 689 -12.83 -6.39 -9.57
N HIS A 690 -11.89 -7.28 -9.93
CA HIS A 690 -12.21 -8.67 -10.23
C HIS A 690 -12.73 -9.43 -8.99
N TRP A 691 -12.30 -9.10 -7.77
CA TRP A 691 -12.88 -9.67 -6.55
C TRP A 691 -14.33 -9.22 -6.36
N TYR A 692 -14.62 -7.96 -6.70
CA TYR A 692 -15.99 -7.42 -6.66
C TYR A 692 -16.89 -8.06 -7.72
N CYS A 693 -16.38 -8.28 -8.94
CA CYS A 693 -17.12 -8.98 -10.00
C CYS A 693 -17.60 -10.35 -9.53
N ASP A 694 -16.75 -11.12 -8.85
CA ASP A 694 -17.10 -12.44 -8.34
C ASP A 694 -18.20 -12.37 -7.27
N ILE A 695 -18.16 -11.35 -6.41
CA ILE A 695 -19.21 -11.08 -5.42
C ILE A 695 -20.53 -10.73 -6.12
N ILE A 696 -20.51 -9.81 -7.08
CA ILE A 696 -21.72 -9.43 -7.83
C ILE A 696 -22.31 -10.64 -8.56
N ARG A 697 -21.47 -11.45 -9.23
CA ARG A 697 -21.91 -12.68 -9.92
C ARG A 697 -22.46 -13.73 -8.95
N SER A 698 -22.04 -13.73 -7.69
CA SER A 698 -22.60 -14.63 -6.67
C SER A 698 -24.03 -14.27 -6.24
N ILE A 699 -24.49 -13.03 -6.52
CA ILE A 699 -25.86 -12.60 -6.24
C ILE A 699 -26.79 -13.25 -7.29
N PRO A 700 -27.85 -13.98 -6.89
CA PRO A 700 -28.68 -14.77 -7.81
C PRO A 700 -29.20 -14.01 -9.03
N VAL A 701 -29.62 -12.76 -8.84
CA VAL A 701 -30.16 -11.90 -9.92
C VAL A 701 -29.11 -11.59 -10.99
N PHE A 702 -27.84 -11.50 -10.62
CA PHE A 702 -26.73 -11.19 -11.52
C PHE A 702 -26.08 -12.44 -12.12
N ASN A 703 -26.18 -13.58 -11.43
CA ASN A 703 -25.71 -14.87 -11.95
C ASN A 703 -26.46 -15.30 -13.22
N GLU A 704 -27.72 -14.89 -13.37
CA GLU A 704 -28.55 -15.21 -14.54
C GLU A 704 -28.28 -14.30 -15.75
N LEU A 705 -27.48 -13.23 -15.59
CA LEU A 705 -27.15 -12.32 -16.68
C LEU A 705 -25.97 -12.85 -17.52
N PRO A 706 -25.97 -12.65 -18.85
CA PRO A 706 -24.81 -12.94 -19.68
C PRO A 706 -23.57 -12.18 -19.19
N SER A 707 -22.39 -12.82 -19.24
CA SER A 707 -21.13 -12.23 -18.78
C SER A 707 -20.88 -10.84 -19.38
N LEU A 708 -21.16 -10.67 -20.67
CA LEU A 708 -21.03 -9.41 -21.39
C LEU A 708 -21.84 -8.26 -20.78
N VAL A 709 -23.01 -8.55 -20.19
CA VAL A 709 -23.86 -7.55 -19.52
C VAL A 709 -23.26 -7.15 -18.18
N VAL A 710 -22.79 -8.13 -17.40
CA VAL A 710 -22.11 -7.87 -16.12
C VAL A 710 -20.83 -7.08 -16.35
N ASP A 711 -20.02 -7.48 -17.34
CA ASP A 711 -18.78 -6.80 -17.70
C ASP A 711 -19.05 -5.35 -18.16
N LYS A 712 -20.15 -5.14 -18.91
CA LYS A 712 -20.57 -3.80 -19.31
C LYS A 712 -21.05 -2.96 -18.12
N ILE A 713 -21.78 -3.53 -17.16
CA ILE A 713 -22.16 -2.85 -15.91
C ILE A 713 -20.92 -2.45 -15.13
N MET A 714 -19.96 -3.37 -14.98
CA MET A 714 -18.69 -3.14 -14.30
C MET A 714 -17.86 -2.04 -14.97
N SER A 715 -17.95 -1.89 -16.30
CA SER A 715 -17.27 -0.80 -17.02
C SER A 715 -17.80 0.61 -16.70
N TYR A 716 -18.96 0.73 -16.05
CA TYR A 716 -19.52 2.02 -15.60
C TYR A 716 -19.22 2.33 -14.12
N ILE A 717 -18.48 1.47 -13.44
CA ILE A 717 -18.10 1.65 -12.03
C ILE A 717 -16.70 2.24 -11.98
N ASP A 718 -16.57 3.42 -11.36
CA ASP A 718 -15.28 4.13 -11.28
C ASP A 718 -14.33 3.55 -10.20
N PHE A 719 -14.86 2.80 -9.23
CA PHE A 719 -14.10 2.09 -8.19
C PHE A 719 -14.91 0.89 -7.67
N PRO A 720 -14.34 -0.30 -7.46
CA PRO A 720 -12.92 -0.67 -7.28
C PRO A 720 -12.05 -0.60 -8.54
N MET A 721 -10.73 -0.49 -8.32
CA MET A 721 -9.68 -0.35 -9.32
C MET A 721 -9.54 -1.61 -10.20
N THR A 722 -9.38 -1.43 -11.50
CA THR A 722 -9.06 -2.53 -12.43
C THR A 722 -7.59 -2.94 -12.34
N MET A 723 -7.26 -4.13 -12.85
CA MET A 723 -5.86 -4.57 -12.92
C MET A 723 -4.99 -3.62 -13.75
N ASP A 724 -5.52 -3.10 -14.87
CA ASP A 724 -4.77 -2.17 -15.73
C ASP A 724 -4.51 -0.83 -15.03
N GLN A 725 -5.51 -0.29 -14.31
CA GLN A 725 -5.32 0.90 -13.48
C GLN A 725 -4.27 0.65 -12.38
N ALA A 726 -4.32 -0.51 -11.72
CA ALA A 726 -3.35 -0.87 -10.69
C ALA A 726 -1.93 -1.00 -11.25
N LYS A 727 -1.78 -1.57 -12.46
CA LYS A 727 -0.49 -1.65 -13.16
C LYS A 727 0.03 -0.28 -13.56
N GLN A 728 -0.84 0.61 -14.05
CA GLN A 728 -0.48 1.99 -14.36
C GLN A 728 0.03 2.74 -13.11
N HIS A 729 -0.72 2.70 -12.01
CA HIS A 729 -0.29 3.32 -10.75
C HIS A 729 1.02 2.71 -10.23
N ARG A 730 1.22 1.39 -10.38
CA ARG A 730 2.49 0.76 -10.04
C ARG A 730 3.64 1.32 -10.88
N GLU A 731 3.48 1.48 -12.19
CA GLU A 731 4.52 2.04 -13.06
C GLU A 731 4.85 3.49 -12.67
N GLU A 732 3.83 4.30 -12.38
CA GLU A 732 3.99 5.67 -11.89
C GLU A 732 4.72 5.70 -10.53
N LEU A 733 4.32 4.86 -9.58
CA LEU A 733 4.99 4.68 -8.29
C LEU A 733 6.44 4.21 -8.45
N MET A 734 6.71 3.26 -9.35
CA MET A 734 8.07 2.79 -9.62
C MET A 734 8.94 3.88 -10.24
N ASN A 735 8.37 4.70 -11.13
CA ASN A 735 9.05 5.85 -11.70
C ASN A 735 9.36 6.90 -10.62
N GLU A 736 8.39 7.24 -9.77
CA GLU A 736 8.58 8.13 -8.62
C GLU A 736 9.69 7.61 -7.70
N ARG A 737 9.63 6.31 -7.36
CA ARG A 737 10.63 5.67 -6.50
C ARG A 737 12.00 5.58 -7.14
N LYS A 738 12.11 5.53 -8.47
CA LYS A 738 13.40 5.60 -9.15
C LYS A 738 14.08 6.96 -8.91
N TYR A 739 13.32 8.05 -8.99
CA TYR A 739 13.82 9.40 -8.68
C TYR A 739 14.15 9.54 -7.18
N PHE A 740 13.30 8.99 -6.31
CA PHE A 740 13.58 8.88 -4.88
C PHE A 740 14.90 8.16 -4.62
N ILE A 741 15.10 6.96 -5.18
CA ILE A 741 16.32 6.18 -4.98
C ILE A 741 17.55 6.97 -5.45
N SER A 742 17.47 7.65 -6.60
CA SER A 742 18.57 8.49 -7.07
C SER A 742 18.86 9.66 -6.13
N GLN A 743 17.83 10.36 -5.63
CA GLN A 743 18.02 11.50 -4.73
C GLN A 743 18.48 11.08 -3.34
N ASN A 744 17.92 9.99 -2.79
CA ASN A 744 18.36 9.45 -1.51
C ASN A 744 19.81 8.89 -1.60
N ASN A 745 20.19 8.32 -2.75
CA ASN A 745 21.59 8.03 -3.02
C ASN A 745 22.39 9.32 -3.01
N GLU A 746 22.14 10.27 -3.90
CA GLU A 746 22.89 11.52 -4.04
C GLU A 746 23.01 12.33 -2.74
N LEU A 747 21.93 12.43 -1.96
CA LEU A 747 21.85 13.32 -0.80
C LEU A 747 22.30 12.70 0.52
N LEU A 748 22.28 11.37 0.64
CA LEU A 748 22.63 10.67 1.90
C LEU A 748 23.76 9.66 1.72
N PHE A 749 23.60 8.68 0.83
CA PHE A 749 24.58 7.60 0.68
C PHE A 749 25.77 7.98 -0.20
N GLU A 750 25.58 8.91 -1.13
CA GLU A 750 26.54 9.34 -2.15
C GLU A 750 26.80 10.84 -2.06
N ARG A 751 26.50 11.44 -0.90
CA ARG A 751 26.88 12.81 -0.58
C ARG A 751 28.39 12.96 -0.80
N PRO A 752 28.84 13.97 -1.56
CA PRO A 752 30.26 14.17 -1.81
C PRO A 752 30.98 14.48 -0.51
N PHE A 753 32.16 13.89 -0.35
CA PHE A 753 33.09 14.25 0.69
C PHE A 753 33.92 15.45 0.23
N SER A 754 33.95 16.56 0.99
CA SER A 754 34.76 17.73 0.62
C SER A 754 35.82 17.97 1.68
N LEU A 755 37.09 17.83 1.28
CA LEU A 755 38.23 18.01 2.18
C LEU A 755 38.67 19.47 2.34
N CYS A 756 38.20 20.38 1.46
CA CYS A 756 38.71 21.75 1.28
C CYS A 756 37.92 22.85 2.03
N GLU A 757 36.67 22.61 2.44
CA GLU A 757 35.80 23.63 3.04
C GLU A 757 35.14 23.09 4.33
N HIS A 758 35.67 23.49 5.50
CA HIS A 758 35.04 23.27 6.82
C HIS A 758 34.49 24.57 7.43
#